data_AF-A0A1B4XF56-F1
#
_entry.id   AF-A0A1B4XF56-F1
#
_cell.length_a   1.000
_cell.length_b   1.000
_cell.length_c   1.000
_cell.angle_alpha   90.00
_cell.angle_beta   90.00
_cell.angle_gamma   90.00
#
_symmetry.space_group_name_H-M   'P 1'
#
loop_
_entity.id
_entity.type
_entity.pdbx_description
1 polymer ?
#
loop_
_entity_poly.entity_id
_entity_poly.type
_entity_poly.pdbx_seq_one_letter_code
_entity_poly.pdbx_strand_id
1 'polypeptide(L)'
;MKHLYDTVGNLVELRDAQNNQSFWKAVSADARGRLTEEQLAGGTTVTTHSYYPETGLPEYSYTTSPAGQVRYGYYMWNNGGNLSLRMSYSGSSYFMETFGYDSLNRLRSVTGPASKTYRYDAISNLTYKSDVGTYSYLVNGNARPHAVDSIVGGISANFTYDANGNMLSGSGKSVAYTSFNQPATIASGASTATFSYDANFKRVSKITNNIPTHYMDSGRYEATISGATTTHRHYIYAGQTPVALYTFATIGGGAGDPTVSYLHADPLGSTEAITDPAGNIRRRLSYDVWGKRRNADGTDATAAIIAPIKLGYTAQEHDDELALINMKAREYDPLLGRFLQPDPLKEMGDPHPYAYANNNPLKYTDPTGTSFVDFTGWQWGSGIGENRYVGTAGGYDQWILDDYGNIGTQRVSHYGSYSSWNSSWDSWNSSSSLGSFGSGGLSQTSYNTSYSSGGYGGYVSSYNTLGAGWSTGTPSSSSSWINTIPFVSAFDQAANGNLWSALGSATVDFGTIFAPTRLLGMGRVGRTATSTQSVFWSGRGTQGVAESWARANGGQTLSMSQYAVGATATPQAVQSASLAFAQSARGNVTVFQSASFVPVNSIWATTEYPALMGNPNVTGITYDILNMGGETICTIFCPK
;
A
#
# COMPACT_ATOMS: atom_id res chain seq x y z
N MET A 1 12.76 -10.13 24.17
CA MET A 1 11.97 -8.97 23.74
C MET A 1 10.89 -8.71 24.79
N LYS A 2 10.47 -7.47 24.98
CA LYS A 2 9.29 -7.08 25.79
C LYS A 2 8.28 -6.43 24.85
N HIS A 3 7.04 -6.93 24.89
CA HIS A 3 5.90 -6.33 24.22
C HIS A 3 5.11 -5.52 25.25
N LEU A 4 4.80 -4.27 24.94
CA LEU A 4 3.99 -3.39 25.79
C LEU A 4 2.69 -3.10 25.06
N TYR A 5 1.58 -3.16 25.80
CA TYR A 5 0.24 -3.00 25.29
C TYR A 5 -0.47 -1.85 25.99
N ASP A 6 -1.45 -1.23 25.31
CA ASP A 6 -2.35 -0.27 25.95
C ASP A 6 -3.46 -0.97 26.76
N THR A 7 -4.38 -0.18 27.31
CA THR A 7 -5.48 -0.68 28.16
C THR A 7 -6.54 -1.49 27.42
N VAL A 8 -6.54 -1.50 26.08
CA VAL A 8 -7.47 -2.30 25.26
C VAL A 8 -6.76 -3.46 24.53
N GLY A 9 -5.45 -3.63 24.76
CA GLY A 9 -4.67 -4.77 24.27
C GLY A 9 -3.92 -4.52 22.96
N ASN A 10 -3.85 -3.28 22.48
CA ASN A 10 -3.13 -2.95 21.24
C ASN A 10 -1.62 -2.91 21.51
N LEU A 11 -0.80 -3.43 20.58
CA LEU A 11 0.66 -3.38 20.72
C LEU A 11 1.16 -1.94 20.52
N VAL A 12 1.71 -1.32 21.57
CA VAL A 12 2.18 0.07 21.53
C VAL A 12 3.70 0.23 21.55
N GLU A 13 4.45 -0.74 22.08
CA GLU A 13 5.92 -0.63 22.12
C GLU A 13 6.63 -1.99 22.15
N LEU A 14 7.77 -2.07 21.45
CA LEU A 14 8.70 -3.19 21.44
C LEU A 14 10.02 -2.76 22.07
N ARG A 15 10.44 -3.44 23.14
CA ARG A 15 11.70 -3.17 23.82
C ARG A 15 12.63 -4.37 23.87
N ASP A 16 13.92 -4.10 23.94
CA ASP A 16 14.92 -5.05 24.42
C ASP A 16 14.57 -5.47 25.86
N ALA A 17 14.69 -6.76 26.15
CA ALA A 17 14.37 -7.27 27.48
C ALA A 17 15.45 -6.96 28.53
N GLN A 18 16.72 -6.84 28.11
CA GLN A 18 17.90 -6.67 28.96
C GLN A 18 18.14 -5.20 29.30
N ASN A 19 18.18 -4.32 28.30
CA ASN A 19 18.55 -2.91 28.47
C ASN A 19 17.36 -1.93 28.36
N ASN A 20 16.13 -2.42 28.12
CA ASN A 20 14.90 -1.63 27.92
C ASN A 20 14.94 -0.62 26.75
N GLN A 21 15.91 -0.66 25.84
CA GLN A 21 15.90 0.21 24.65
C GLN A 21 14.69 -0.12 23.77
N SER A 22 14.04 0.93 23.25
CA SER A 22 12.89 0.83 22.38
C SER A 22 13.33 0.58 20.94
N PHE A 23 12.92 -0.55 20.36
CA PHE A 23 13.10 -0.80 18.94
C PHE A 23 12.06 -0.05 18.12
N TRP A 24 10.82 -0.04 18.59
CA TRP A 24 9.67 0.53 17.91
C TRP A 24 8.58 0.93 18.90
N LYS A 25 7.86 2.01 18.58
CA LYS A 25 6.75 2.53 19.36
C LYS A 25 5.67 3.15 18.46
N ALA A 26 4.41 2.75 18.65
CA ALA A 26 3.27 3.50 18.14
C ALA A 26 3.09 4.80 18.95
N VAL A 27 3.04 5.95 18.27
CA VAL A 27 2.90 7.27 18.92
C VAL A 27 1.49 7.82 18.75
N SER A 28 0.94 7.75 17.55
CA SER A 28 -0.43 8.18 17.26
C SER A 28 -1.07 7.33 16.18
N ALA A 29 -2.39 7.22 16.24
CA ALA A 29 -3.21 6.55 15.25
C ALA A 29 -4.46 7.38 14.91
N ASP A 30 -5.03 7.15 13.73
CA ASP A 30 -6.31 7.74 13.33
C ASP A 30 -7.51 6.97 13.92
N ALA A 31 -8.72 7.47 13.67
CA ALA A 31 -9.96 6.87 14.17
C ALA A 31 -10.28 5.47 13.61
N ARG A 32 -9.50 4.96 12.63
CA ARG A 32 -9.57 3.59 12.11
C ARG A 32 -8.48 2.69 12.72
N GLY A 33 -7.67 3.19 13.65
CA GLY A 33 -6.61 2.44 14.32
C GLY A 33 -5.33 2.29 13.50
N ARG A 34 -5.14 3.11 12.45
CA ARG A 34 -3.92 3.12 11.63
C ARG A 34 -2.91 4.09 12.19
N LEU A 35 -1.63 3.73 12.21
CA LEU A 35 -0.62 4.64 12.70
C LEU A 35 -0.49 5.86 11.80
N THR A 36 -0.52 7.03 12.43
CA THR A 36 -0.19 8.35 11.85
C THR A 36 1.22 8.79 12.25
N GLU A 37 1.74 8.30 13.38
CA GLU A 37 3.14 8.44 13.76
C GLU A 37 3.64 7.21 14.52
N GLU A 38 4.83 6.75 14.16
CA GLU A 38 5.60 5.72 14.84
C GLU A 38 7.06 6.15 15.03
N GLN A 39 7.70 5.59 16.05
CA GLN A 39 9.06 5.90 16.46
C GLN A 39 9.91 4.64 16.48
N LEU A 40 11.15 4.74 15.98
CA LEU A 40 12.16 3.69 15.96
C LEU A 40 13.45 4.19 16.61
N ALA A 41 14.40 3.28 16.87
CA ALA A 41 15.73 3.62 17.38
C ALA A 41 15.69 4.50 18.66
N GLY A 42 14.96 4.05 19.69
CA GLY A 42 14.81 4.79 20.94
C GLY A 42 14.03 6.10 20.84
N GLY A 43 13.28 6.31 19.75
CA GLY A 43 12.56 7.56 19.46
C GLY A 43 13.37 8.59 18.65
N THR A 44 14.60 8.26 18.24
CA THR A 44 15.44 9.17 17.42
C THR A 44 15.03 9.19 15.95
N THR A 45 14.42 8.11 15.46
CA THR A 45 13.92 8.00 14.09
C THR A 45 12.40 7.99 14.13
N VAL A 46 11.75 8.87 13.36
CA VAL A 46 10.29 9.05 13.35
C VAL A 46 9.78 8.78 11.95
N THR A 47 8.72 7.97 11.84
CA THR A 47 7.95 7.80 10.60
C THR A 47 6.57 8.40 10.79
N THR A 48 6.16 9.28 9.87
CA THR A 48 4.82 9.88 9.83
C THR A 48 4.07 9.33 8.61
N HIS A 49 2.79 9.02 8.79
CA HIS A 49 1.89 8.51 7.75
C HIS A 49 0.65 9.38 7.63
N SER A 50 0.18 9.60 6.39
CA SER A 50 -1.10 10.24 6.08
C SER A 50 -1.96 9.34 5.19
N TYR A 51 -3.27 9.48 5.31
CA TYR A 51 -4.26 8.72 4.56
C TYR A 51 -5.37 9.64 4.04
N TYR A 52 -5.86 9.35 2.85
CA TYR A 52 -7.08 9.95 2.34
C TYR A 52 -8.26 9.65 3.29
N PRO A 53 -8.97 10.66 3.82
CA PRO A 53 -10.06 10.43 4.78
C PRO A 53 -11.19 9.55 4.23
N GLU A 54 -11.52 9.74 2.96
CA GLU A 54 -12.67 9.12 2.28
C GLU A 54 -12.42 7.63 2.01
N THR A 55 -11.29 7.31 1.38
CA THR A 55 -10.95 5.96 0.91
C THR A 55 -10.09 5.19 1.90
N GLY A 56 -9.37 5.89 2.78
CA GLY A 56 -8.39 5.31 3.67
C GLY A 56 -7.05 4.96 3.02
N LEU A 57 -6.86 5.21 1.73
CA LEU A 57 -5.62 4.88 1.02
C LEU A 57 -4.43 5.74 1.53
N PRO A 58 -3.19 5.23 1.56
CA PRO A 58 -2.02 6.02 1.92
C PRO A 58 -1.87 7.24 1.00
N GLU A 59 -1.69 8.42 1.57
CA GLU A 59 -1.45 9.67 0.82
C GLU A 59 0.05 9.96 0.77
N TYR A 60 0.71 9.99 1.93
CA TYR A 60 2.16 10.07 2.03
C TYR A 60 2.67 9.34 3.27
N SER A 61 3.94 8.96 3.23
CA SER A 61 4.67 8.40 4.35
C SER A 61 6.13 8.84 4.26
N TYR A 62 6.69 9.37 5.33
CA TYR A 62 8.09 9.78 5.37
C TYR A 62 8.75 9.44 6.69
N THR A 63 10.07 9.24 6.66
CA THR A 63 10.87 8.92 7.83
C THR A 63 12.04 9.89 7.94
N THR A 64 12.27 10.43 9.13
CA THR A 64 13.41 11.30 9.47
C THR A 64 14.19 10.72 10.64
N SER A 65 15.49 11.01 10.68
CA SER A 65 16.41 10.62 11.76
C SER A 65 17.36 11.79 12.06
N PRO A 66 18.25 11.70 13.08
CA PRO A 66 19.24 12.75 13.36
C PRO A 66 20.23 12.97 12.20
N ALA A 67 20.41 11.97 11.32
CA ALA A 67 21.23 12.05 10.11
C ALA A 67 20.48 12.66 8.91
N GLY A 68 19.21 13.04 9.06
CA GLY A 68 18.38 13.66 8.03
C GLY A 68 17.28 12.75 7.49
N GLN A 69 16.88 12.96 6.23
CA GLN A 69 15.75 12.29 5.62
C GLN A 69 16.08 10.82 5.27
N VAL A 70 15.34 9.89 5.90
CA VAL A 70 15.53 8.45 5.71
C VAL A 70 14.77 7.95 4.50
N ARG A 71 13.48 8.26 4.38
CA ARG A 71 12.66 7.94 3.18
C ARG A 71 11.49 8.90 3.05
N TYR A 72 10.88 8.92 1.87
CA TYR A 72 9.63 9.61 1.58
C TYR A 72 8.96 8.93 0.40
N GLY A 73 7.66 8.69 0.54
CA GLY A 73 6.76 8.26 -0.50
C GLY A 73 5.50 9.13 -0.50
N TYR A 74 5.08 9.61 -1.67
CA TYR A 74 3.78 10.23 -1.90
C TYR A 74 3.03 9.43 -2.96
N TYR A 75 1.73 9.23 -2.77
CA TYR A 75 0.92 8.26 -3.50
C TYR A 75 -0.42 8.88 -3.90
N MET A 76 -0.77 8.78 -5.19
CA MET A 76 -2.11 9.12 -5.67
C MET A 76 -2.80 7.87 -6.21
N TRP A 77 -4.12 7.85 -6.09
CA TRP A 77 -4.96 6.71 -6.45
C TRP A 77 -6.01 7.14 -7.46
N ASN A 78 -6.38 6.24 -8.37
CA ASN A 78 -7.55 6.45 -9.22
C ASN A 78 -8.84 6.04 -8.49
N ASN A 79 -9.99 6.33 -9.08
CA ASN A 79 -11.31 6.00 -8.49
C ASN A 79 -11.58 4.49 -8.35
N GLY A 80 -10.75 3.62 -8.95
CA GLY A 80 -10.78 2.16 -8.75
C GLY A 80 -9.86 1.66 -7.62
N GLY A 81 -9.19 2.57 -6.90
CA GLY A 81 -8.22 2.25 -5.86
C GLY A 81 -6.90 1.66 -6.40
N ASN A 82 -6.57 1.84 -7.68
CA ASN A 82 -5.24 1.50 -8.20
C ASN A 82 -4.31 2.70 -8.03
N LEU A 83 -3.05 2.46 -7.64
CA LEU A 83 -2.02 3.49 -7.51
C LEU A 83 -1.77 4.14 -8.88
N SER A 84 -2.09 5.41 -9.07
CA SER A 84 -1.91 6.13 -10.34
C SER A 84 -0.56 6.85 -10.43
N LEU A 85 0.02 7.23 -9.30
CA LEU A 85 1.30 7.91 -9.19
C LEU A 85 1.99 7.53 -7.88
N ARG A 86 3.31 7.32 -7.91
CA ARG A 86 4.17 7.43 -6.72
C ARG A 86 5.32 8.40 -6.95
N MET A 87 5.72 9.12 -5.91
CA MET A 87 6.96 9.87 -5.85
C MET A 87 7.80 9.35 -4.69
N SER A 88 9.06 8.99 -4.96
CA SER A 88 9.97 8.35 -4.00
C SER A 88 11.27 9.12 -3.88
N TYR A 89 11.89 9.08 -2.70
CA TYR A 89 13.16 9.75 -2.41
C TYR A 89 14.37 8.83 -2.63
N SER A 90 15.30 9.25 -3.49
CA SER A 90 16.50 8.48 -3.87
C SER A 90 17.64 8.55 -2.83
N GLY A 91 17.57 9.50 -1.90
CA GLY A 91 18.67 9.88 -1.00
C GLY A 91 19.37 11.19 -1.36
N SER A 92 19.10 11.74 -2.54
CA SER A 92 19.60 13.06 -2.98
C SER A 92 18.56 13.86 -3.78
N SER A 93 17.63 13.17 -4.42
CA SER A 93 16.57 13.74 -5.26
C SER A 93 15.25 12.99 -5.06
N TYR A 94 14.19 13.48 -5.69
CA TYR A 94 12.93 12.75 -5.83
C TYR A 94 12.80 12.27 -7.27
N PHE A 95 12.24 11.07 -7.45
CA PHE A 95 11.80 10.59 -8.75
C PHE A 95 10.32 10.20 -8.69
N MET A 96 9.66 10.25 -9.84
CA MET A 96 8.24 10.00 -9.98
C MET A 96 7.99 8.87 -10.95
N GLU A 97 6.99 8.04 -10.65
CA GLU A 97 6.43 7.05 -11.55
C GLU A 97 4.92 7.22 -11.64
N THR A 98 4.37 7.13 -12.86
CA THR A 98 2.93 7.07 -13.12
C THR A 98 2.54 5.73 -13.71
N PHE A 99 1.32 5.29 -13.43
CA PHE A 99 0.87 3.93 -13.68
C PHE A 99 -0.43 3.90 -14.51
N GLY A 100 -0.39 3.17 -15.61
CA GLY A 100 -1.55 2.93 -16.47
C GLY A 100 -2.10 1.51 -16.27
N TYR A 101 -3.41 1.37 -16.24
CA TYR A 101 -4.13 0.10 -16.05
C TYR A 101 -5.10 -0.15 -17.20
N ASP A 102 -5.58 -1.38 -17.32
CA ASP A 102 -6.70 -1.71 -18.21
C ASP A 102 -8.04 -1.84 -17.49
N SER A 103 -9.09 -2.12 -18.26
CA SER A 103 -10.46 -2.25 -17.75
C SER A 103 -10.66 -3.43 -16.78
N LEU A 104 -9.69 -4.32 -16.65
CA LEU A 104 -9.66 -5.41 -15.65
C LEU A 104 -8.71 -5.08 -14.48
N ASN A 105 -8.30 -3.81 -14.34
CA ASN A 105 -7.35 -3.32 -13.34
C ASN A 105 -5.95 -3.95 -13.43
N ARG A 106 -5.57 -4.56 -14.56
CA ARG A 106 -4.22 -5.12 -14.76
C ARG A 106 -3.24 -4.01 -15.16
N LEU A 107 -2.03 -4.01 -14.61
CA LEU A 107 -1.03 -2.97 -14.86
C LEU A 107 -0.52 -3.04 -16.31
N ARG A 108 -0.71 -1.97 -17.10
CA ARG A 108 -0.27 -1.87 -18.50
C ARG A 108 0.99 -1.04 -18.72
N SER A 109 1.27 -0.05 -17.88
CA SER A 109 2.43 0.81 -18.07
C SER A 109 2.95 1.38 -16.77
N VAL A 110 4.27 1.55 -16.72
CA VAL A 110 5.00 2.40 -15.77
C VAL A 110 5.71 3.46 -16.59
N THR A 111 5.52 4.73 -16.26
CA THR A 111 6.27 5.84 -16.87
C THR A 111 7.08 6.54 -15.79
N GLY A 112 8.38 6.67 -15.99
CA GLY A 112 9.34 7.17 -15.00
C GLY A 112 10.79 6.78 -15.38
N PRO A 113 11.75 6.79 -14.43
CA PRO A 113 13.17 6.53 -14.68
C PRO A 113 13.45 5.19 -15.39
N ALA A 114 12.68 4.15 -15.08
CA ALA A 114 12.69 2.85 -15.74
C ALA A 114 11.31 2.52 -16.34
N SER A 115 10.91 3.25 -17.38
CA SER A 115 9.59 3.07 -17.99
C SER A 115 9.40 1.67 -18.59
N LYS A 116 8.25 1.03 -18.34
CA LYS A 116 7.90 -0.33 -18.80
C LYS A 116 6.50 -0.38 -19.38
N THR A 117 6.25 -1.33 -20.29
CA THR A 117 4.90 -1.65 -20.78
C THR A 117 4.61 -3.14 -20.73
N TYR A 118 3.34 -3.48 -20.52
CA TYR A 118 2.84 -4.83 -20.35
C TYR A 118 1.62 -5.08 -21.23
N ARG A 119 1.46 -6.33 -21.69
CA ARG A 119 0.26 -6.78 -22.42
C ARG A 119 -0.18 -8.12 -21.87
N TYR A 120 -1.48 -8.38 -21.99
CA TYR A 120 -2.11 -9.61 -21.51
C TYR A 120 -3.05 -10.16 -22.58
N ASP A 121 -3.28 -11.47 -22.56
CA ASP A 121 -4.35 -12.10 -23.34
C ASP A 121 -5.73 -12.00 -22.64
N ALA A 122 -6.72 -12.68 -23.22
CA ALA A 122 -8.08 -12.76 -22.70
C ALA A 122 -8.20 -13.63 -21.43
N ILE A 123 -7.22 -14.50 -21.15
CA ILE A 123 -7.13 -15.34 -19.96
C ILE A 123 -6.00 -14.85 -19.03
N SER A 124 -5.79 -13.53 -19.03
CA SER A 124 -4.76 -12.71 -18.36
C SER A 124 -3.37 -13.31 -18.14
N ASN A 125 -2.90 -14.15 -19.06
CA ASN A 125 -1.48 -14.39 -19.15
C ASN A 125 -0.79 -13.08 -19.58
N LEU A 126 0.28 -12.69 -18.87
CA LEU A 126 1.23 -11.68 -19.34
C LEU A 126 1.86 -12.16 -20.67
N THR A 127 1.50 -11.53 -21.79
CA THR A 127 1.99 -11.87 -23.14
C THR A 127 3.15 -10.99 -23.60
N TYR A 128 3.41 -9.88 -22.91
CA TYR A 128 4.54 -9.01 -23.20
C TYR A 128 4.95 -8.21 -21.96
N LYS A 129 6.26 -8.05 -21.74
CA LYS A 129 6.88 -7.15 -20.76
C LYS A 129 8.11 -6.52 -21.42
N SER A 130 8.16 -5.19 -21.53
CA SER A 130 9.11 -4.52 -22.44
C SER A 130 10.60 -4.75 -22.15
N ASP A 131 10.98 -5.07 -20.91
CA ASP A 131 12.36 -5.42 -20.52
C ASP A 131 12.67 -6.93 -20.60
N VAL A 132 11.71 -7.75 -21.02
CA VAL A 132 11.83 -9.22 -21.11
C VAL A 132 11.53 -9.73 -22.52
N GLY A 133 10.49 -9.22 -23.17
CA GLY A 133 10.04 -9.62 -24.50
C GLY A 133 8.60 -10.10 -24.54
N THR A 134 8.29 -10.85 -25.59
CA THR A 134 6.99 -11.51 -25.82
C THR A 134 7.01 -12.90 -25.19
N TYR A 135 5.94 -13.25 -24.48
CA TYR A 135 5.73 -14.55 -23.86
C TYR A 135 4.78 -15.36 -24.73
N SER A 136 5.21 -16.56 -25.10
CA SER A 136 4.39 -17.57 -25.75
C SER A 136 3.85 -18.55 -24.72
N TYR A 137 2.67 -19.08 -24.99
CA TYR A 137 2.01 -20.12 -24.19
C TYR A 137 1.56 -21.24 -25.12
N LEU A 138 1.59 -22.49 -24.65
CA LEU A 138 1.06 -23.60 -25.43
C LEU A 138 -0.44 -23.39 -25.66
N VAL A 139 -0.86 -23.49 -26.93
CA VAL A 139 -2.22 -23.14 -27.38
C VAL A 139 -3.28 -23.95 -26.62
N ASN A 140 -4.42 -23.30 -26.36
CA ASN A 140 -5.63 -23.88 -25.76
C ASN A 140 -5.90 -25.30 -26.26
N GLY A 141 -6.01 -26.25 -25.33
CA GLY A 141 -6.11 -27.69 -25.60
C GLY A 141 -4.91 -28.48 -25.08
N ASN A 142 -3.77 -27.84 -24.82
CA ASN A 142 -2.69 -28.42 -24.02
C ASN A 142 -2.98 -28.31 -22.51
N ALA A 143 -2.37 -29.19 -21.71
CA ALA A 143 -2.65 -29.31 -20.28
C ALA A 143 -2.25 -28.09 -19.41
N ARG A 144 -1.57 -27.08 -19.97
CA ARG A 144 -0.98 -25.95 -19.20
C ARG A 144 -1.07 -24.60 -19.92
N PRO A 145 -2.28 -24.06 -20.20
CA PRO A 145 -2.45 -22.80 -20.95
C PRO A 145 -1.92 -21.54 -20.24
N HIS A 146 -1.43 -21.67 -19.00
CA HIS A 146 -0.88 -20.57 -18.19
C HIS A 146 0.61 -20.71 -17.87
N ALA A 147 1.23 -21.83 -18.26
CA ALA A 147 2.67 -22.03 -18.15
C ALA A 147 3.34 -21.38 -19.37
N VAL A 148 4.35 -20.54 -19.13
CA VAL A 148 5.10 -19.85 -20.19
C VAL A 148 5.86 -20.91 -20.98
N ASP A 149 5.65 -21.02 -22.29
CA ASP A 149 6.37 -21.99 -23.13
C ASP A 149 7.76 -21.47 -23.52
N SER A 150 7.78 -20.22 -24.00
CA SER A 150 8.98 -19.57 -24.52
C SER A 150 8.87 -18.05 -24.42
N ILE A 151 10.02 -17.37 -24.37
CA ILE A 151 10.14 -15.91 -24.38
C ILE A 151 11.14 -15.50 -25.45
N VAL A 152 10.78 -14.48 -26.24
CA VAL A 152 11.63 -13.88 -27.27
C VAL A 152 11.59 -12.36 -27.16
N GLY A 153 12.77 -11.73 -27.06
CA GLY A 153 12.93 -10.27 -27.04
C GLY A 153 14.14 -9.84 -26.23
N GLY A 154 13.90 -9.17 -25.10
CA GLY A 154 14.95 -8.72 -24.17
C GLY A 154 15.72 -9.88 -23.53
N ILE A 155 15.08 -11.05 -23.38
CA ILE A 155 15.72 -12.34 -23.15
C ILE A 155 15.28 -13.34 -24.23
N SER A 156 16.01 -14.46 -24.31
CA SER A 156 15.61 -15.64 -25.08
C SER A 156 15.62 -16.84 -24.13
N ALA A 157 14.47 -17.48 -23.94
CA ALA A 157 14.31 -18.59 -23.02
C ALA A 157 13.23 -19.55 -23.49
N ASN A 158 13.48 -20.86 -23.37
CA ASN A 158 12.48 -21.91 -23.46
C ASN A 158 12.28 -22.51 -22.07
N PHE A 159 11.08 -22.99 -21.80
CA PHE A 159 10.69 -23.48 -20.49
C PHE A 159 10.25 -24.94 -20.57
N THR A 160 10.51 -25.71 -19.51
CA THR A 160 10.03 -27.09 -19.39
C THR A 160 9.39 -27.31 -18.03
N TYR A 161 8.44 -28.25 -17.96
CA TYR A 161 7.56 -28.42 -16.81
C TYR A 161 7.27 -29.89 -16.52
N ASP A 162 7.28 -30.28 -15.24
CA ASP A 162 6.88 -31.62 -14.79
C ASP A 162 5.38 -31.87 -14.98
N ALA A 163 4.89 -33.07 -14.66
CA ALA A 163 3.48 -33.45 -14.79
C ALA A 163 2.51 -32.44 -14.13
N ASN A 164 2.86 -31.96 -12.93
CA ASN A 164 2.05 -31.05 -12.11
C ASN A 164 2.09 -29.61 -12.62
N GLY A 165 3.04 -29.27 -13.50
CA GLY A 165 3.22 -27.93 -14.04
C GLY A 165 4.28 -27.10 -13.30
N ASN A 166 5.13 -27.70 -12.49
CA ASN A 166 6.24 -26.96 -11.89
C ASN A 166 7.37 -26.78 -12.92
N MET A 167 7.97 -25.59 -12.98
CA MET A 167 9.02 -25.26 -13.95
C MET A 167 10.31 -26.03 -13.65
N LEU A 168 10.64 -27.02 -14.47
CA LEU A 168 11.90 -27.78 -14.38
C LEU A 168 13.10 -27.01 -14.94
N SER A 169 12.88 -26.20 -15.98
CA SER A 169 13.91 -25.28 -16.50
C SER A 169 13.28 -24.07 -17.17
N GLY A 170 14.00 -22.95 -17.18
CA GLY A 170 13.54 -21.70 -17.78
C GLY A 170 14.33 -20.49 -17.31
N SER A 171 14.47 -19.46 -18.17
CA SER A 171 15.15 -18.19 -17.85
C SER A 171 16.51 -18.34 -17.15
N GLY A 172 17.34 -19.30 -17.59
CA GLY A 172 18.67 -19.58 -17.02
C GLY A 172 18.67 -20.41 -15.72
N LYS A 173 17.50 -20.89 -15.28
CA LYS A 173 17.31 -21.69 -14.07
C LYS A 173 17.00 -23.15 -14.40
N SER A 174 17.37 -24.03 -13.48
CA SER A 174 16.97 -25.45 -13.44
C SER A 174 16.48 -25.78 -12.03
N VAL A 175 15.37 -26.49 -11.90
CA VAL A 175 14.70 -26.79 -10.63
C VAL A 175 14.35 -28.28 -10.54
N ALA A 176 14.64 -28.88 -9.40
CA ALA A 176 14.10 -30.18 -9.02
C ALA A 176 13.13 -30.01 -7.84
N TYR A 177 12.07 -30.81 -7.81
CA TYR A 177 11.01 -30.72 -6.79
C TYR A 177 10.98 -31.95 -5.88
N THR A 178 10.48 -31.76 -4.65
CA THR A 178 10.15 -32.83 -3.72
C THR A 178 8.87 -33.55 -4.14
N SER A 179 8.60 -34.72 -3.55
CA SER A 179 7.33 -35.45 -3.73
C SER A 179 6.09 -34.67 -3.27
N PHE A 180 6.26 -33.61 -2.48
CA PHE A 180 5.22 -32.71 -1.99
C PHE A 180 5.26 -31.33 -2.67
N ASN A 181 5.76 -31.27 -3.91
CA ASN A 181 5.63 -30.14 -4.83
C ASN A 181 6.35 -28.84 -4.41
N GLN A 182 7.37 -28.94 -3.55
CA GLN A 182 8.26 -27.84 -3.15
C GLN A 182 9.64 -27.96 -3.82
N PRO A 183 10.37 -26.86 -4.10
CA PRO A 183 11.70 -26.93 -4.71
C PRO A 183 12.71 -27.67 -3.80
N ALA A 184 13.24 -28.81 -4.26
CA ALA A 184 14.34 -29.50 -3.59
C ALA A 184 15.68 -28.82 -3.87
N THR A 185 15.90 -28.42 -5.13
CA THR A 185 17.10 -27.70 -5.57
C THR A 185 16.77 -26.69 -6.66
N ILE A 186 17.48 -25.56 -6.66
CA ILE A 186 17.44 -24.55 -7.74
C ILE A 186 18.88 -24.20 -8.12
N ALA A 187 19.22 -24.39 -9.39
CA ALA A 187 20.46 -23.90 -9.99
C ALA A 187 20.18 -22.67 -10.86
N SER A 188 21.03 -21.64 -10.74
CA SER A 188 20.93 -20.38 -11.49
C SER A 188 22.34 -19.84 -11.75
N GLY A 189 22.80 -19.90 -13.01
CA GLY A 189 24.19 -19.58 -13.35
C GLY A 189 25.20 -20.47 -12.60
N ALA A 190 26.09 -19.85 -11.83
CA ALA A 190 27.06 -20.56 -10.97
C ALA A 190 26.52 -20.90 -9.56
N SER A 191 25.36 -20.36 -9.18
CA SER A 191 24.74 -20.63 -7.88
C SER A 191 23.92 -21.91 -7.93
N THR A 192 24.02 -22.74 -6.89
CA THR A 192 23.05 -23.81 -6.63
C THR A 192 22.63 -23.75 -5.17
N ALA A 193 21.32 -23.67 -4.95
CA ALA A 193 20.70 -23.77 -3.64
C ALA A 193 20.02 -25.14 -3.50
N THR A 194 20.15 -25.75 -2.33
CA THR A 194 19.38 -26.93 -1.91
C THR A 194 18.54 -26.58 -0.69
N PHE A 195 17.34 -27.15 -0.58
CA PHE A 195 16.35 -26.77 0.43
C PHE A 195 15.86 -27.97 1.24
N SER A 196 15.50 -27.70 2.50
CA SER A 196 14.84 -28.68 3.37
C SER A 196 13.64 -28.03 4.07
N TYR A 197 12.61 -28.83 4.27
CA TYR A 197 11.31 -28.40 4.77
C TYR A 197 10.90 -29.19 6.01
N ASP A 198 10.07 -28.59 6.87
CA ASP A 198 9.42 -29.30 7.97
C ASP A 198 8.18 -30.08 7.51
N ALA A 199 7.49 -30.72 8.47
CA ALA A 199 6.27 -31.49 8.21
C ALA A 199 5.06 -30.63 7.77
N ASN A 200 5.13 -29.29 7.93
CA ASN A 200 4.14 -28.33 7.44
C ASN A 200 4.57 -27.71 6.08
N PHE A 201 5.61 -28.26 5.46
CA PHE A 201 6.23 -27.77 4.23
C PHE A 201 6.78 -26.34 4.32
N LYS A 202 7.10 -25.85 5.53
CA LYS A 202 7.80 -24.57 5.72
C LYS A 202 9.32 -24.79 5.55
N ARG A 203 9.99 -23.86 4.86
CA ARG A 203 11.45 -23.91 4.60
C ARG A 203 12.23 -23.76 5.90
N VAL A 204 12.97 -24.80 6.31
CA VAL A 204 13.79 -24.80 7.56
C VAL A 204 15.29 -24.79 7.31
N SER A 205 15.73 -25.11 6.08
CA SER A 205 17.13 -24.96 5.70
C SER A 205 17.28 -24.60 4.21
N LYS A 206 18.32 -23.82 3.93
CA LYS A 206 18.83 -23.52 2.57
C LYS A 206 20.35 -23.66 2.60
N ILE A 207 20.93 -24.40 1.67
CA ILE A 207 22.39 -24.47 1.51
C ILE A 207 22.75 -23.92 0.14
N THR A 208 23.50 -22.82 0.13
CA THR A 208 24.04 -22.19 -1.09
C THR A 208 25.56 -22.20 -1.00
N ASN A 209 26.27 -22.68 -2.03
CA ASN A 209 27.74 -22.66 -2.08
C ASN A 209 28.41 -23.27 -0.82
N ASN A 210 27.85 -24.37 -0.29
CA ASN A 210 28.24 -25.04 0.97
C ASN A 210 28.08 -24.21 2.25
N ILE A 211 27.38 -23.07 2.21
CA ILE A 211 27.01 -22.26 3.37
C ILE A 211 25.55 -22.58 3.74
N PRO A 212 25.28 -23.34 4.82
CA PRO A 212 23.93 -23.57 5.29
C PRO A 212 23.39 -22.34 6.03
N THR A 213 22.13 -22.02 5.77
CA THR A 213 21.28 -21.15 6.58
C THR A 213 20.12 -21.97 7.11
N HIS A 214 19.91 -21.93 8.43
CA HIS A 214 18.78 -22.55 9.11
C HIS A 214 17.74 -21.50 9.46
N TYR A 215 16.47 -21.79 9.23
CA TYR A 215 15.34 -20.91 9.52
C TYR A 215 14.52 -21.45 10.70
N MET A 216 14.13 -20.56 11.59
CA MET A 216 13.39 -20.84 12.82
C MET A 216 12.31 -19.76 12.99
N ASP A 217 11.29 -20.03 13.81
CA ASP A 217 10.14 -19.12 14.02
C ASP A 217 9.53 -18.61 12.69
N SER A 218 9.23 -19.55 11.78
CA SER A 218 8.73 -19.28 10.42
C SER A 218 9.54 -18.24 9.62
N GLY A 219 10.86 -18.14 9.86
CA GLY A 219 11.77 -17.22 9.19
C GLY A 219 12.04 -15.90 9.93
N ARG A 220 11.41 -15.68 11.09
CA ARG A 220 11.74 -14.52 11.97
C ARG A 220 13.14 -14.64 12.59
N TYR A 221 13.67 -15.85 12.70
CA TYR A 221 15.05 -16.10 13.10
C TYR A 221 15.78 -16.94 12.04
N GLU A 222 17.01 -16.57 11.72
CA GLU A 222 17.90 -17.38 10.87
C GLU A 222 19.33 -17.43 11.42
N ALA A 223 20.01 -18.56 11.18
CA ALA A 223 21.40 -18.77 11.52
C ALA A 223 22.17 -19.27 10.29
N THR A 224 23.15 -18.49 9.81
CA THR A 224 24.00 -18.82 8.67
C THR A 224 25.39 -19.24 9.17
N ILE A 225 25.85 -20.44 8.81
CA ILE A 225 27.13 -21.00 9.27
C ILE A 225 28.16 -20.90 8.14
N SER A 226 29.26 -20.18 8.39
CA SER A 226 30.38 -20.01 7.46
C SER A 226 31.69 -20.35 8.18
N GLY A 227 32.18 -21.57 7.97
CA GLY A 227 33.34 -22.10 8.70
C GLY A 227 33.08 -22.16 10.20
N ALA A 228 33.94 -21.52 11.00
CA ALA A 228 33.84 -21.45 12.46
C ALA A 228 32.90 -20.34 12.98
N THR A 229 32.31 -19.54 12.08
CA THR A 229 31.43 -18.41 12.41
C THR A 229 29.98 -18.77 12.11
N THR A 230 29.09 -18.60 13.08
CA THR A 230 27.64 -18.59 12.85
C THR A 230 27.10 -17.17 13.02
N THR A 231 26.49 -16.61 11.99
CA THR A 231 25.80 -15.32 12.04
C THR A 231 24.33 -15.56 12.28
N HIS A 232 23.83 -15.03 13.40
CA HIS A 232 22.43 -15.12 13.83
C HIS A 232 21.72 -13.80 13.53
N ARG A 233 20.51 -13.89 12.97
CA ARG A 233 19.68 -12.75 12.57
C ARG A 233 18.26 -12.96 13.11
N HIS A 234 17.76 -11.99 13.87
CA HIS A 234 16.42 -11.99 14.43
C HIS A 234 15.67 -10.75 13.93
N TYR A 235 14.68 -10.97 13.08
CA TYR A 235 13.76 -9.96 12.57
C TYR A 235 12.69 -9.66 13.63
N ILE A 236 12.63 -8.40 14.05
CA ILE A 236 11.72 -7.88 15.07
C ILE A 236 10.52 -7.26 14.36
N TYR A 237 9.32 -7.73 14.70
CA TYR A 237 8.06 -7.36 14.05
C TYR A 237 7.15 -6.54 14.97
N ALA A 238 6.60 -5.44 14.45
CA ALA A 238 5.47 -4.74 15.03
C ALA A 238 4.19 -5.17 14.29
N GLY A 239 3.36 -5.96 14.96
CA GLY A 239 2.29 -6.70 14.27
C GLY A 239 2.89 -7.62 13.19
N GLN A 240 2.52 -7.37 11.93
CA GLN A 240 3.04 -8.11 10.78
C GLN A 240 4.14 -7.37 9.99
N THR A 241 4.55 -6.17 10.41
CA THR A 241 5.60 -5.37 9.74
C THR A 241 6.96 -5.58 10.42
N PRO A 242 8.03 -5.94 9.69
CA PRO A 242 9.38 -6.02 10.26
C PRO A 242 9.96 -4.61 10.44
N VAL A 243 10.31 -4.24 11.68
CA VAL A 243 10.75 -2.88 12.06
C VAL A 243 12.23 -2.80 12.43
N ALA A 244 12.83 -3.92 12.87
CA ALA A 244 14.25 -4.00 13.16
C ALA A 244 14.83 -5.39 12.88
N LEU A 245 16.15 -5.45 12.72
CA LEU A 245 16.94 -6.67 12.61
C LEU A 245 18.05 -6.62 13.67
N TYR A 246 18.00 -7.55 14.62
CA TYR A 246 19.05 -7.79 15.61
C TYR A 246 20.00 -8.89 15.09
N THR A 247 21.28 -8.56 14.92
CA THR A 247 22.29 -9.47 14.35
C THR A 247 23.47 -9.63 15.30
N PHE A 248 23.90 -10.87 15.54
CA PHE A 248 25.13 -11.16 16.30
C PHE A 248 25.85 -12.37 15.67
N ALA A 249 27.15 -12.50 15.93
CA ALA A 249 27.93 -13.64 15.46
C ALA A 249 28.44 -14.46 16.65
N THR A 250 28.54 -15.78 16.48
CA THR A 250 29.30 -16.65 17.38
C THR A 250 30.49 -17.24 16.65
N ILE A 251 31.69 -17.11 17.21
CA ILE A 251 32.95 -17.61 16.65
C ILE A 251 33.57 -18.59 17.65
N GLY A 252 33.70 -19.86 17.28
CA GLY A 252 34.29 -20.89 18.16
C GLY A 252 33.57 -21.06 19.51
N GLY A 253 32.29 -20.68 19.60
CA GLY A 253 31.48 -20.71 20.83
C GLY A 253 31.43 -19.39 21.61
N GLY A 254 32.29 -18.41 21.31
CA GLY A 254 32.19 -17.06 21.90
C GLY A 254 31.23 -16.17 21.10
N ALA A 255 30.39 -15.39 21.79
CA ALA A 255 29.51 -14.39 21.15
C ALA A 255 30.26 -13.06 20.93
N GLY A 256 30.16 -12.52 19.73
CA GLY A 256 30.58 -11.16 19.40
C GLY A 256 29.47 -10.14 19.66
N ASP A 257 29.82 -8.85 19.62
CA ASP A 257 28.89 -7.76 19.92
C ASP A 257 27.68 -7.75 18.97
N PRO A 258 26.46 -7.57 19.50
CA PRO A 258 25.26 -7.47 18.68
C PRO A 258 25.17 -6.11 17.99
N THR A 259 24.52 -6.11 16.83
CA THR A 259 24.19 -4.92 16.05
C THR A 259 22.70 -4.90 15.76
N VAL A 260 22.12 -3.70 15.68
CA VAL A 260 20.71 -3.49 15.35
C VAL A 260 20.63 -2.63 14.11
N SER A 261 19.81 -3.04 13.14
CA SER A 261 19.42 -2.22 11.99
C SER A 261 17.91 -1.99 12.02
N TYR A 262 17.45 -0.80 11.66
CA TYR A 262 16.03 -0.45 11.57
C TYR A 262 15.59 -0.47 10.12
N LEU A 263 14.40 -1.04 9.89
CA LEU A 263 13.85 -1.30 8.56
C LEU A 263 12.73 -0.32 8.26
N HIS A 264 12.80 0.33 7.10
CA HIS A 264 11.87 1.36 6.69
C HIS A 264 11.19 0.93 5.39
N ALA A 265 9.92 0.54 5.47
CA ALA A 265 9.16 -0.05 4.38
C ALA A 265 8.49 1.00 3.47
N ASP A 266 7.82 0.54 2.40
CA ASP A 266 6.76 1.23 1.66
C ASP A 266 5.36 0.70 2.09
N PRO A 267 4.23 1.25 1.59
CA PRO A 267 2.89 0.78 1.95
C PRO A 267 2.55 -0.66 1.55
N LEU A 268 3.37 -1.32 0.72
CA LEU A 268 3.24 -2.74 0.39
C LEU A 268 4.07 -3.62 1.35
N GLY A 269 4.80 -3.02 2.30
CA GLY A 269 5.75 -3.70 3.19
C GLY A 269 7.16 -3.87 2.60
N SER A 270 7.46 -3.28 1.45
CA SER A 270 8.77 -3.43 0.78
C SER A 270 9.84 -2.59 1.48
N THR A 271 10.94 -3.18 1.94
CA THR A 271 12.00 -2.41 2.63
C THR A 271 12.71 -1.47 1.66
N GLU A 272 12.53 -0.15 1.79
CA GLU A 272 13.12 0.93 0.97
C GLU A 272 14.44 1.46 1.58
N ALA A 273 14.56 1.48 2.90
CA ALA A 273 15.78 1.95 3.58
C ALA A 273 16.11 1.13 4.83
N ILE A 274 17.39 1.13 5.17
CA ILE A 274 17.93 0.51 6.38
C ILE A 274 18.80 1.56 7.10
N THR A 275 18.54 1.80 8.38
CA THR A 275 19.40 2.66 9.22
C THR A 275 20.04 1.90 10.37
N ASP A 276 21.13 2.42 10.92
CA ASP A 276 21.64 2.00 12.23
C ASP A 276 20.99 2.79 13.39
N PRO A 277 21.32 2.50 14.67
CA PRO A 277 20.67 3.14 15.81
C PRO A 277 20.96 4.64 15.97
N ALA A 278 21.94 5.18 15.24
CA ALA A 278 22.21 6.63 15.18
C ALA A 278 21.47 7.30 14.00
N GLY A 279 20.68 6.55 13.23
CA GLY A 279 19.92 7.05 12.08
C GLY A 279 20.69 7.04 10.76
N ASN A 280 21.96 6.62 10.73
CA ASN A 280 22.75 6.64 9.50
C ASN A 280 22.23 5.58 8.51
N ILE A 281 22.13 5.96 7.24
CA ILE A 281 21.70 5.06 6.17
C ILE A 281 22.76 3.99 5.91
N ARG A 282 22.41 2.73 6.19
CA ARG A 282 23.21 1.55 5.85
C ARG A 282 22.97 1.09 4.43
N ARG A 283 21.72 1.21 3.94
CA ARG A 283 21.36 0.86 2.57
C ARG A 283 20.09 1.59 2.14
N ARG A 284 20.03 1.94 0.86
CA ARG A 284 18.80 2.25 0.13
C ARG A 284 18.49 1.10 -0.82
N LEU A 285 17.22 0.74 -0.90
CA LEU A 285 16.68 -0.33 -1.71
C LEU A 285 15.51 0.22 -2.52
N SER A 286 15.32 -0.29 -3.73
CA SER A 286 14.25 0.11 -4.62
C SER A 286 13.87 -1.11 -5.46
N TYR A 287 12.61 -1.21 -5.83
CA TYR A 287 12.06 -2.33 -6.59
C TYR A 287 11.26 -1.79 -7.78
N ASP A 288 11.34 -2.49 -8.91
CA ASP A 288 10.33 -2.31 -9.95
C ASP A 288 8.95 -2.79 -9.45
N VAL A 289 7.93 -2.56 -10.25
CA VAL A 289 6.55 -2.94 -9.88
C VAL A 289 6.34 -4.44 -9.71
N TRP A 290 7.23 -5.30 -10.21
CA TRP A 290 7.17 -6.75 -10.06
C TRP A 290 8.12 -7.28 -8.97
N GLY A 291 8.75 -6.39 -8.18
CA GLY A 291 9.63 -6.76 -7.07
C GLY A 291 11.11 -6.93 -7.45
N LYS A 292 11.50 -6.70 -8.70
CA LYS A 292 12.91 -6.82 -9.12
C LYS A 292 13.69 -5.65 -8.52
N ARG A 293 14.78 -5.94 -7.80
CA ARG A 293 15.67 -4.90 -7.24
C ARG A 293 16.23 -4.01 -8.36
N ARG A 294 16.26 -2.71 -8.11
CA ARG A 294 16.74 -1.68 -9.03
C ARG A 294 17.52 -0.59 -8.28
N ASN A 295 18.06 0.39 -8.98
CA ASN A 295 18.82 1.47 -8.36
C ASN A 295 17.92 2.38 -7.49
N ALA A 296 18.52 3.05 -6.50
CA ALA A 296 17.79 3.90 -5.56
C ALA A 296 17.13 5.13 -6.21
N ASP A 297 17.56 5.53 -7.41
CA ASP A 297 16.95 6.58 -8.23
C ASP A 297 15.79 6.08 -9.14
N GLY A 298 15.41 4.82 -9.01
CA GLY A 298 14.35 4.19 -9.79
C GLY A 298 14.78 3.65 -11.16
N THR A 299 16.04 3.81 -11.57
CA THR A 299 16.57 3.26 -12.83
C THR A 299 16.86 1.75 -12.72
N ASP A 300 16.82 1.04 -13.85
CA ASP A 300 17.16 -0.40 -13.89
C ASP A 300 18.60 -0.66 -13.45
N ALA A 301 18.80 -1.69 -12.63
CA ALA A 301 20.14 -2.18 -12.32
C ALA A 301 20.71 -2.99 -13.49
N THR A 302 21.96 -2.68 -13.89
CA THR A 302 22.71 -3.42 -14.92
C THR A 302 23.44 -4.65 -14.38
N ALA A 303 23.52 -4.78 -13.05
CA ALA A 303 24.12 -5.91 -12.33
C ALA A 303 23.19 -6.36 -11.20
N ALA A 304 23.39 -7.58 -10.70
CA ALA A 304 22.64 -8.09 -9.55
C ALA A 304 22.91 -7.23 -8.30
N ILE A 305 21.83 -6.75 -7.67
CA ILE A 305 21.90 -6.05 -6.39
C ILE A 305 21.70 -7.07 -5.28
N ILE A 306 22.74 -7.33 -4.49
CA ILE A 306 22.65 -8.12 -3.26
C ILE A 306 22.41 -7.16 -2.10
N ALA A 307 21.38 -7.40 -1.29
CA ALA A 307 21.11 -6.61 -0.09
C ALA A 307 21.81 -7.21 1.16
N PRO A 308 22.17 -6.39 2.16
CA PRO A 308 22.74 -6.87 3.43
C PRO A 308 21.71 -7.62 4.30
N ILE A 309 20.42 -7.50 3.98
CA ILE A 309 19.30 -8.21 4.59
C ILE A 309 18.50 -8.90 3.49
N LYS A 310 17.82 -9.99 3.82
CA LYS A 310 17.03 -10.72 2.82
C LYS A 310 15.61 -10.18 2.64
N LEU A 311 14.97 -9.69 3.71
CA LEU A 311 13.61 -9.15 3.62
C LEU A 311 13.60 -7.93 2.71
N GLY A 312 12.92 -8.04 1.58
CA GLY A 312 12.96 -7.08 0.49
C GLY A 312 11.57 -6.58 0.12
N TYR A 313 11.16 -6.89 -1.11
CA TYR A 313 9.84 -6.55 -1.66
C TYR A 313 8.72 -7.23 -0.86
N THR A 314 7.69 -6.48 -0.47
CA THR A 314 6.55 -6.96 0.33
C THR A 314 6.92 -7.72 1.62
N ALA A 315 8.07 -7.36 2.24
CA ALA A 315 8.66 -8.05 3.38
C ALA A 315 8.95 -9.56 3.17
N GLN A 316 9.07 -10.02 1.92
CA GLN A 316 9.39 -11.40 1.57
C GLN A 316 10.90 -11.61 1.43
N GLU A 317 11.35 -12.87 1.56
CA GLU A 317 12.77 -13.21 1.55
C GLU A 317 13.31 -13.25 0.11
N HIS A 318 14.25 -12.38 -0.22
CA HIS A 318 14.95 -12.42 -1.49
C HIS A 318 16.10 -13.43 -1.47
N ASP A 319 16.01 -14.40 -2.37
CA ASP A 319 17.10 -15.29 -2.73
C ASP A 319 17.89 -14.63 -3.88
N ASP A 320 18.57 -13.52 -3.54
CA ASP A 320 19.27 -12.64 -4.49
C ASP A 320 20.27 -13.40 -5.39
N GLU A 321 20.87 -14.50 -4.92
CA GLU A 321 21.81 -15.31 -5.72
C GLU A 321 21.15 -16.20 -6.78
N LEU A 322 19.84 -16.42 -6.64
CA LEU A 322 19.00 -17.12 -7.62
C LEU A 322 18.22 -16.14 -8.51
N ALA A 323 18.19 -14.85 -8.12
CA ALA A 323 17.27 -13.83 -8.64
C ALA A 323 15.79 -14.23 -8.49
N LEU A 324 15.43 -14.78 -7.33
CA LEU A 324 14.07 -15.18 -6.95
C LEU A 324 13.64 -14.54 -5.63
N ILE A 325 12.33 -14.52 -5.40
CA ILE A 325 11.73 -14.17 -4.11
C ILE A 325 10.99 -15.40 -3.59
N ASN A 326 11.38 -15.84 -2.40
CA ASN A 326 10.69 -16.90 -1.67
C ASN A 326 9.38 -16.33 -1.10
N MET A 327 8.26 -16.64 -1.75
CA MET A 327 6.91 -16.27 -1.31
C MET A 327 6.32 -17.33 -0.36
N LYS A 328 7.17 -18.10 0.35
CA LYS A 328 6.82 -19.19 1.27
C LYS A 328 6.30 -20.45 0.57
N ALA A 329 5.07 -20.45 0.05
CA ALA A 329 4.48 -21.65 -0.57
C ALA A 329 4.95 -21.88 -2.02
N ARG A 330 5.43 -20.83 -2.69
CA ARG A 330 5.94 -20.86 -4.07
C ARG A 330 7.18 -19.97 -4.21
N GLU A 331 8.03 -20.30 -5.16
CA GLU A 331 9.10 -19.42 -5.63
C GLU A 331 8.60 -18.50 -6.75
N TYR A 332 8.94 -17.22 -6.66
CA TYR A 332 8.51 -16.17 -7.58
C TYR A 332 9.70 -15.56 -8.32
N ASP A 333 9.57 -15.43 -9.64
CA ASP A 333 10.57 -14.78 -10.49
C ASP A 333 10.14 -13.33 -10.80
N PRO A 334 10.76 -12.32 -10.17
CA PRO A 334 10.40 -10.91 -10.38
C PRO A 334 10.86 -10.36 -11.74
N LEU A 335 11.78 -11.03 -12.46
CA LEU A 335 12.10 -10.65 -13.83
C LEU A 335 10.91 -10.99 -14.74
N LEU A 336 10.36 -12.21 -14.58
CA LEU A 336 9.24 -12.73 -15.38
C LEU A 336 7.87 -12.20 -14.93
N GLY A 337 7.74 -11.77 -13.67
CA GLY A 337 6.44 -11.43 -13.07
C GLY A 337 5.54 -12.65 -12.86
N ARG A 338 6.13 -13.84 -12.64
CA ARG A 338 5.43 -15.12 -12.56
C ARG A 338 6.01 -16.04 -11.49
N PHE A 339 5.15 -16.87 -10.91
CA PHE A 339 5.57 -17.99 -10.07
C PHE A 339 6.19 -19.12 -10.90
N LEU A 340 7.10 -19.89 -10.30
CA LEU A 340 7.70 -21.08 -10.92
C LEU A 340 6.78 -22.32 -10.84
N GLN A 341 5.83 -22.30 -9.91
CA GLN A 341 4.85 -23.36 -9.64
C GLN A 341 3.43 -22.81 -9.87
N PRO A 342 2.46 -23.65 -10.29
CA PRO A 342 1.05 -23.29 -10.20
C PRO A 342 0.65 -23.14 -8.72
N ASP A 343 -0.40 -22.38 -8.49
CA ASP A 343 -0.99 -22.21 -7.15
C ASP A 343 -1.56 -23.54 -6.61
N PRO A 344 -1.12 -24.02 -5.43
CA PRO A 344 -1.63 -25.26 -4.86
C PRO A 344 -3.07 -25.14 -4.32
N LEU A 345 -3.59 -23.92 -4.09
CA LEU A 345 -4.93 -23.71 -3.53
C LEU A 345 -6.00 -23.31 -4.58
N LYS A 346 -5.66 -23.29 -5.88
CA LYS A 346 -6.62 -22.86 -6.91
C LYS A 346 -7.64 -23.93 -7.26
N GLU A 347 -8.90 -23.56 -7.08
CA GLU A 347 -10.06 -24.35 -7.48
C GLU A 347 -10.40 -24.18 -8.96
N MET A 348 -11.30 -25.04 -9.45
CA MET A 348 -11.79 -25.03 -10.83
C MET A 348 -12.48 -23.71 -11.17
N GLY A 349 -11.82 -22.87 -11.97
CA GLY A 349 -12.36 -21.59 -12.44
C GLY A 349 -11.45 -20.39 -12.16
N ASP A 350 -10.41 -20.52 -11.32
CA ASP A 350 -9.40 -19.47 -11.22
C ASP A 350 -8.58 -19.39 -12.53
N PRO A 351 -8.56 -18.24 -13.21
CA PRO A 351 -8.00 -18.14 -14.55
C PRO A 351 -6.47 -17.97 -14.59
N HIS A 352 -5.73 -17.78 -13.49
CA HIS A 352 -4.31 -17.37 -13.54
C HIS A 352 -3.37 -18.08 -12.52
N PRO A 353 -3.10 -19.39 -12.63
CA PRO A 353 -2.33 -20.15 -11.63
C PRO A 353 -0.87 -19.75 -11.39
N TYR A 354 -0.24 -19.00 -12.31
CA TYR A 354 1.15 -18.53 -12.17
C TYR A 354 1.28 -17.01 -11.99
N ALA A 355 0.17 -16.27 -11.95
CA ALA A 355 0.21 -14.81 -11.86
C ALA A 355 0.39 -14.34 -10.41
N TYR A 356 1.26 -13.36 -10.20
CA TYR A 356 1.40 -12.66 -8.93
C TYR A 356 0.40 -11.51 -8.84
N ALA A 357 -0.16 -11.29 -7.64
CA ALA A 357 -0.98 -10.12 -7.30
C ALA A 357 -2.09 -9.78 -8.31
N ASN A 358 -2.71 -10.79 -8.95
CA ASN A 358 -3.71 -10.63 -10.01
C ASN A 358 -3.28 -9.67 -11.15
N ASN A 359 -1.99 -9.66 -11.51
CA ASN A 359 -1.38 -8.71 -12.45
C ASN A 359 -1.52 -7.21 -12.05
N ASN A 360 -1.74 -6.92 -10.77
CA ASN A 360 -1.74 -5.57 -10.20
C ASN A 360 -0.91 -5.54 -8.89
N PRO A 361 0.43 -5.64 -9.01
CA PRO A 361 1.37 -5.72 -7.88
C PRO A 361 1.59 -4.37 -7.14
N LEU A 362 0.81 -3.34 -7.48
CA LEU A 362 0.75 -2.05 -6.78
C LEU A 362 -0.53 -1.89 -5.95
N LYS A 363 -1.45 -2.87 -6.02
CA LYS A 363 -2.69 -2.94 -5.24
C LYS A 363 -2.79 -4.21 -4.40
N TYR A 364 -2.16 -5.31 -4.84
CA TYR A 364 -2.19 -6.57 -4.11
C TYR A 364 -0.79 -7.08 -3.77
N THR A 365 -0.66 -7.74 -2.62
CA THR A 365 0.51 -8.52 -2.21
C THR A 365 0.11 -9.99 -2.06
N ASP A 366 1.05 -10.95 -2.09
CA ASP A 366 0.78 -12.37 -1.77
C ASP A 366 1.60 -12.79 -0.53
N PRO A 367 1.06 -12.64 0.69
CA PRO A 367 1.81 -12.90 1.92
C PRO A 367 2.13 -14.39 2.15
N THR A 368 1.37 -15.31 1.54
CA THR A 368 1.50 -16.77 1.73
C THR A 368 2.11 -17.48 0.54
N GLY A 369 2.13 -16.84 -0.64
CA GLY A 369 2.44 -17.48 -1.91
C GLY A 369 1.30 -18.34 -2.44
N THR A 370 0.05 -18.11 -2.02
CA THR A 370 -1.15 -18.87 -2.45
C THR A 370 -2.41 -18.00 -2.60
N SER A 371 -2.37 -16.74 -2.16
CA SER A 371 -3.56 -15.89 -2.12
C SER A 371 -3.15 -14.44 -2.02
N PHE A 372 -3.50 -13.66 -3.05
CA PHE A 372 -3.27 -12.23 -3.00
C PHE A 372 -4.29 -11.53 -2.07
N VAL A 373 -3.84 -10.51 -1.35
CA VAL A 373 -4.67 -9.63 -0.52
C VAL A 373 -4.53 -8.20 -1.00
N ASP A 374 -5.59 -7.40 -0.87
CA ASP A 374 -5.50 -5.96 -1.10
C ASP A 374 -4.65 -5.34 0.01
N PHE A 375 -3.55 -4.65 -0.34
CA PHE A 375 -2.66 -4.07 0.67
C PHE A 375 -3.41 -3.03 1.53
N THR A 376 -4.54 -2.51 1.07
CA THR A 376 -5.37 -1.59 1.84
C THR A 376 -6.07 -2.24 3.04
N GLY A 377 -6.07 -3.58 3.13
CA GLY A 377 -6.34 -4.33 4.36
C GLY A 377 -5.13 -4.50 5.28
N TRP A 378 -3.92 -4.28 4.77
CA TRP A 378 -2.63 -4.26 5.49
C TRP A 378 -2.20 -2.83 5.77
N GLN A 379 -2.93 -2.17 6.67
CA GLN A 379 -2.68 -0.76 6.99
C GLN A 379 -1.50 -0.64 7.97
N TRP A 380 -0.71 0.43 7.83
CA TRP A 380 0.54 0.59 8.60
C TRP A 380 0.29 0.50 10.10
N GLY A 381 0.97 -0.45 10.73
CA GLY A 381 0.89 -0.66 12.16
C GLY A 381 -0.54 -0.86 12.68
N SER A 382 -1.40 -1.56 11.91
CA SER A 382 -2.57 -2.24 12.47
C SER A 382 -2.14 -3.33 13.45
N GLY A 383 -1.60 -2.91 14.61
CA GLY A 383 -1.34 -3.72 15.79
C GLY A 383 -2.63 -3.93 16.60
N ILE A 384 -3.71 -4.30 15.91
CA ILE A 384 -5.05 -4.54 16.44
C ILE A 384 -5.66 -5.75 15.72
N GLY A 385 -6.32 -6.62 16.50
CA GLY A 385 -6.55 -8.02 16.14
C GLY A 385 -7.60 -8.29 15.07
N GLU A 386 -7.62 -9.57 14.68
CA GLU A 386 -8.45 -10.22 13.65
C GLU A 386 -8.22 -9.75 12.20
N ASN A 387 -8.02 -10.73 11.32
CA ASN A 387 -7.99 -10.54 9.88
C ASN A 387 -9.33 -9.97 9.38
N ARG A 388 -9.46 -8.65 9.31
CA ARG A 388 -10.54 -8.02 8.55
C ARG A 388 -10.22 -8.10 7.06
N TYR A 389 -10.33 -9.31 6.52
CA TYR A 389 -10.42 -9.55 5.08
C TYR A 389 -11.58 -8.71 4.52
N VAL A 390 -11.27 -7.54 3.96
CA VAL A 390 -12.22 -6.76 3.16
C VAL A 390 -12.27 -7.38 1.76
N GLY A 391 -12.73 -8.63 1.70
CA GLY A 391 -13.06 -9.28 0.45
C GLY A 391 -14.23 -8.57 -0.20
N THR A 392 -14.01 -7.96 -1.36
CA THR A 392 -15.09 -7.49 -2.24
C THR A 392 -15.09 -8.34 -3.50
N ALA A 393 -16.27 -8.85 -3.86
CA ALA A 393 -16.59 -9.75 -4.97
C ALA A 393 -16.24 -11.24 -4.78
N GLY A 394 -17.28 -12.03 -4.50
CA GLY A 394 -17.26 -13.50 -4.45
C GLY A 394 -17.41 -14.03 -3.03
N GLY A 395 -18.47 -14.81 -2.79
CA GLY A 395 -18.65 -15.49 -1.51
C GLY A 395 -17.81 -16.76 -1.48
N TYR A 396 -16.79 -16.80 -0.63
CA TYR A 396 -15.88 -17.93 -0.44
C TYR A 396 -15.68 -18.17 1.06
N ASP A 397 -15.39 -19.42 1.44
CA ASP A 397 -15.21 -19.82 2.83
C ASP A 397 -14.05 -19.03 3.50
N GLN A 398 -14.26 -18.65 4.77
CA GLN A 398 -13.30 -17.86 5.53
C GLN A 398 -12.13 -18.72 6.03
N TRP A 399 -10.93 -18.43 5.53
CA TRP A 399 -9.67 -18.92 6.09
C TRP A 399 -9.16 -17.89 7.09
N ILE A 400 -9.01 -18.28 8.36
CA ILE A 400 -8.40 -17.42 9.38
C ILE A 400 -6.91 -17.73 9.46
N LEU A 401 -6.06 -16.75 9.13
CA LEU A 401 -4.64 -16.79 9.47
C LEU A 401 -4.49 -16.63 10.99
N ASP A 402 -3.67 -17.47 11.63
CA ASP A 402 -3.06 -17.12 12.91
C ASP A 402 -1.84 -16.20 12.70
N ASP A 403 -1.33 -15.59 13.77
CA ASP A 403 -0.16 -14.66 13.75
C ASP A 403 1.17 -15.32 13.32
N TYR A 404 1.12 -16.60 12.92
CA TYR A 404 2.24 -17.50 12.61
C TYR A 404 2.11 -18.15 11.22
N GLY A 405 1.07 -17.81 10.46
CA GLY A 405 0.86 -18.32 9.10
C GLY A 405 0.68 -19.84 9.05
N ASN A 406 -0.09 -20.40 9.98
CA ASN A 406 -0.54 -21.79 9.91
C ASN A 406 -1.96 -21.86 9.30
N ILE A 407 -2.23 -22.93 8.56
CA ILE A 407 -3.54 -23.18 7.94
C ILE A 407 -4.38 -24.01 8.91
N GLY A 408 -5.35 -23.38 9.58
CA GLY A 408 -6.36 -24.05 10.41
C GLY A 408 -7.73 -24.01 9.73
N THR A 409 -8.45 -25.14 9.73
CA THR A 409 -9.81 -25.21 9.16
C THR A 409 -10.89 -24.98 10.22
N GLN A 410 -11.78 -24.00 10.00
CA GLN A 410 -13.08 -23.94 10.67
C GLN A 410 -14.19 -23.64 9.65
N ARG A 411 -15.30 -24.38 9.75
CA ARG A 411 -16.52 -24.12 8.98
C ARG A 411 -17.42 -23.17 9.79
N VAL A 412 -17.58 -21.94 9.32
CA VAL A 412 -18.59 -21.01 9.84
C VAL A 412 -19.68 -20.79 8.80
N SER A 413 -20.74 -21.58 8.86
CA SER A 413 -21.94 -21.35 8.07
C SER A 413 -22.79 -20.27 8.72
N HIS A 414 -22.87 -19.08 8.12
CA HIS A 414 -23.76 -18.01 8.58
C HIS A 414 -24.93 -17.78 7.61
N TYR A 415 -26.11 -18.29 7.97
CA TYR A 415 -27.35 -17.61 7.63
C TYR A 415 -27.49 -16.40 8.56
N GLY A 416 -27.77 -15.23 8.00
CA GLY A 416 -27.67 -13.97 8.74
C GLY A 416 -28.74 -13.80 9.83
N SER A 417 -28.32 -13.36 11.01
CA SER A 417 -29.13 -12.58 11.97
C SER A 417 -28.22 -11.90 12.99
N TYR A 418 -28.48 -10.63 13.28
CA TYR A 418 -27.79 -9.90 14.34
C TYR A 418 -28.15 -10.49 15.71
N SER A 419 -27.19 -11.11 16.41
CA SER A 419 -27.20 -11.15 17.87
C SER A 419 -25.79 -11.31 18.42
N SER A 420 -25.44 -10.47 19.38
CA SER A 420 -24.15 -10.51 20.09
C SER A 420 -24.09 -11.70 21.05
N TRP A 421 -23.07 -12.54 20.94
CA TRP A 421 -22.73 -13.50 21.99
C TRP A 421 -21.26 -13.40 22.39
N ASN A 422 -21.08 -13.22 23.69
CA ASN A 422 -19.82 -13.24 24.41
C ASN A 422 -19.45 -14.71 24.67
N SER A 423 -18.23 -15.14 24.33
CA SER A 423 -17.74 -16.48 24.69
C SER A 423 -16.35 -16.41 25.31
N SER A 424 -16.25 -17.02 26.49
CA SER A 424 -15.08 -17.01 27.37
C SER A 424 -13.90 -17.80 26.82
N TRP A 425 -12.70 -17.36 27.19
CA TRP A 425 -11.46 -18.13 27.05
C TRP A 425 -11.41 -19.23 28.10
N ASP A 426 -11.49 -20.51 27.69
CA ASP A 426 -11.07 -21.63 28.53
C ASP A 426 -9.66 -22.07 28.16
N SER A 427 -8.73 -21.89 29.10
CA SER A 427 -7.34 -22.29 28.98
C SER A 427 -7.18 -23.80 29.07
N TRP A 428 -6.33 -24.40 28.23
CA TRP A 428 -5.73 -25.70 28.53
C TRP A 428 -4.22 -25.57 28.74
N ASN A 429 -3.80 -26.02 29.92
CA ASN A 429 -2.42 -25.92 30.39
C ASN A 429 -1.67 -27.24 30.13
N SER A 430 -0.35 -27.11 30.00
CA SER A 430 0.61 -28.14 29.61
C SER A 430 0.61 -29.46 30.40
N SER A 431 1.00 -30.56 29.74
CA SER A 431 1.81 -31.61 30.35
C SER A 431 2.52 -32.49 29.32
N SER A 432 3.81 -32.73 29.55
CA SER A 432 4.65 -33.71 28.86
C SER A 432 4.39 -35.14 29.37
N SER A 433 4.71 -36.17 28.57
CA SER A 433 5.03 -37.49 29.13
C SER A 433 5.96 -38.31 28.23
N LEU A 434 6.88 -39.02 28.88
CA LEU A 434 7.75 -40.05 28.33
C LEU A 434 7.14 -41.43 28.60
N GLY A 435 7.18 -42.31 27.60
CA GLY A 435 7.55 -43.71 27.78
C GLY A 435 6.54 -44.76 28.29
N SER A 436 6.76 -45.96 27.79
CA SER A 436 6.40 -47.29 28.33
C SER A 436 5.20 -48.03 27.72
N PHE A 437 5.37 -49.36 27.64
CA PHE A 437 4.48 -50.36 27.06
C PHE A 437 3.41 -50.82 28.07
N GLY A 438 2.25 -51.26 27.56
CA GLY A 438 1.23 -51.96 28.35
C GLY A 438 0.22 -52.68 27.46
N SER A 439 -0.01 -53.97 27.71
CA SER A 439 -0.80 -54.86 26.85
C SER A 439 -2.27 -55.03 27.28
N GLY A 440 -3.20 -55.03 26.32
CA GLY A 440 -4.40 -55.88 26.32
C GLY A 440 -5.56 -55.52 27.26
N GLY A 441 -6.79 -55.57 26.74
CA GLY A 441 -8.00 -55.48 27.56
C GLY A 441 -9.24 -55.07 26.76
N LEU A 442 -10.05 -56.06 26.34
CA LEU A 442 -11.33 -55.84 25.67
C LEU A 442 -12.46 -55.58 26.69
N SER A 443 -13.32 -54.58 26.44
CA SER A 443 -14.77 -54.74 26.64
C SER A 443 -15.55 -53.66 25.87
N GLN A 444 -16.75 -54.01 25.42
CA GLN A 444 -17.61 -53.20 24.55
C GLN A 444 -18.57 -52.32 25.34
N THR A 445 -18.94 -51.17 24.76
CA THR A 445 -20.33 -50.65 24.86
C THR A 445 -20.83 -50.36 23.45
N SER A 446 -22.04 -50.80 23.16
CA SER A 446 -22.51 -51.04 21.79
C SER A 446 -22.94 -49.80 21.01
N TYR A 447 -22.52 -49.72 19.75
CA TYR A 447 -23.35 -49.12 18.71
C TYR A 447 -24.42 -50.14 18.29
N ASN A 448 -25.66 -49.71 18.06
CA ASN A 448 -26.59 -50.48 17.25
C ASN A 448 -27.42 -49.58 16.33
N THR A 449 -27.51 -49.98 15.07
CA THR A 449 -28.17 -49.29 13.96
C THR A 449 -29.66 -49.60 13.92
N SER A 450 -30.45 -48.77 13.23
CA SER A 450 -31.77 -49.15 12.72
C SER A 450 -32.12 -48.36 11.46
N TYR A 451 -32.37 -49.09 10.37
CA TYR A 451 -33.00 -48.59 9.15
C TYR A 451 -34.50 -48.38 9.35
N SER A 452 -35.11 -47.45 8.60
CA SER A 452 -36.45 -47.69 8.02
C SER A 452 -36.71 -46.77 6.81
N SER A 453 -37.55 -47.22 5.90
CA SER A 453 -37.85 -46.57 4.62
C SER A 453 -39.35 -46.63 4.30
N GLY A 454 -39.85 -45.60 3.60
CA GLY A 454 -41.07 -45.67 2.79
C GLY A 454 -42.39 -45.25 3.45
N GLY A 455 -43.13 -44.38 2.75
CA GLY A 455 -44.51 -44.02 3.07
C GLY A 455 -45.11 -43.13 1.97
N TYR A 456 -46.02 -43.68 1.17
CA TYR A 456 -46.78 -43.01 0.11
C TYR A 456 -48.25 -42.91 0.52
N GLY A 457 -48.96 -41.83 0.20
CA GLY A 457 -50.42 -41.73 0.35
C GLY A 457 -50.92 -40.29 0.53
N GLY A 458 -52.01 -39.91 -0.15
CA GLY A 458 -52.54 -38.54 -0.10
C GLY A 458 -54.08 -38.46 -0.15
N TYR A 459 -54.59 -37.26 0.13
CA TYR A 459 -55.97 -36.77 -0.02
C TYR A 459 -55.83 -35.26 -0.38
N VAL A 460 -56.23 -34.72 -1.54
CA VAL A 460 -57.57 -34.54 -2.16
C VAL A 460 -58.41 -33.40 -1.55
N SER A 461 -58.35 -32.24 -2.25
CA SER A 461 -59.42 -31.27 -2.58
C SER A 461 -60.30 -30.59 -1.51
N SER A 462 -60.35 -29.25 -1.58
CA SER A 462 -61.63 -28.52 -1.78
C SER A 462 -61.44 -27.13 -2.42
N TYR A 463 -62.29 -26.81 -3.41
CA TYR A 463 -62.45 -25.50 -4.11
C TYR A 463 -62.93 -24.38 -3.13
N ASN A 464 -62.90 -23.06 -3.41
CA ASN A 464 -63.58 -22.42 -4.55
C ASN A 464 -63.36 -20.89 -4.72
N THR A 465 -63.36 -20.43 -5.99
CA THR A 465 -63.90 -19.15 -6.56
C THR A 465 -63.41 -17.73 -6.23
N LEU A 466 -63.28 -16.96 -7.34
CA LEU A 466 -63.52 -15.50 -7.55
C LEU A 466 -62.51 -14.49 -6.95
N GLY A 467 -62.08 -13.44 -7.67
CA GLY A 467 -62.33 -13.05 -9.06
C GLY A 467 -61.67 -11.70 -9.43
N ALA A 468 -61.71 -11.35 -10.72
CA ALA A 468 -61.45 -10.06 -11.41
C ALA A 468 -60.67 -8.89 -10.71
N GLY A 469 -59.83 -8.13 -11.42
CA GLY A 469 -59.75 -7.99 -12.87
C GLY A 469 -58.57 -7.13 -13.38
N TRP A 470 -58.58 -6.88 -14.69
CA TRP A 470 -57.50 -6.22 -15.45
C TRP A 470 -57.72 -4.70 -15.54
N SER A 471 -56.64 -3.90 -15.66
CA SER A 471 -56.41 -3.06 -16.86
C SER A 471 -55.17 -2.15 -16.77
N THR A 472 -54.26 -2.34 -17.73
CA THR A 472 -53.46 -1.34 -18.47
C THR A 472 -53.48 0.15 -18.09
N GLY A 473 -52.29 0.77 -18.05
CA GLY A 473 -52.11 2.23 -18.19
C GLY A 473 -50.63 2.64 -18.17
N THR A 474 -50.10 3.17 -19.29
CA THR A 474 -48.72 3.68 -19.43
C THR A 474 -48.73 5.23 -19.40
N PRO A 475 -47.63 6.00 -19.63
CA PRO A 475 -47.22 7.01 -18.66
C PRO A 475 -47.38 8.47 -19.15
N SER A 476 -47.44 9.43 -18.23
CA SER A 476 -47.27 10.85 -18.58
C SER A 476 -46.75 11.74 -17.45
N SER A 477 -45.79 12.57 -17.81
CA SER A 477 -45.21 13.69 -17.05
C SER A 477 -46.19 14.81 -16.68
N SER A 478 -45.96 15.51 -15.56
CA SER A 478 -45.98 16.98 -15.54
C SER A 478 -45.35 17.65 -14.31
N SER A 479 -44.59 18.68 -14.62
CA SER A 479 -43.99 19.78 -13.87
C SER A 479 -44.83 20.51 -12.80
N SER A 480 -44.23 20.69 -11.60
CA SER A 480 -44.06 21.93 -10.80
C SER A 480 -45.15 23.05 -10.71
N TRP A 481 -45.51 23.48 -9.49
CA TRP A 481 -45.17 24.80 -8.86
C TRP A 481 -46.17 25.30 -7.76
N ILE A 482 -45.59 25.80 -6.65
CA ILE A 482 -45.96 27.01 -5.85
C ILE A 482 -47.14 27.03 -4.82
N ASN A 483 -46.73 27.04 -3.55
CA ASN A 483 -47.11 27.88 -2.37
C ASN A 483 -48.56 28.22 -1.97
N THR A 484 -48.84 28.05 -0.66
CA THR A 484 -49.30 29.19 0.19
C THR A 484 -48.90 29.04 1.68
N ILE A 485 -48.51 30.17 2.31
CA ILE A 485 -47.87 30.35 3.65
C ILE A 485 -48.33 31.74 4.17
N PRO A 486 -48.86 31.94 5.41
CA PRO A 486 -48.01 32.16 6.62
C PRO A 486 -48.63 31.91 8.04
N PHE A 487 -47.77 31.84 9.08
CA PHE A 487 -47.87 32.51 10.41
C PHE A 487 -46.56 32.16 11.18
N VAL A 488 -45.50 33.01 11.25
CA VAL A 488 -45.27 34.22 12.09
C VAL A 488 -45.27 33.88 13.60
N SER A 489 -44.23 34.09 14.42
CA SER A 489 -43.27 35.23 14.63
C SER A 489 -41.82 34.74 14.92
N ALA A 490 -40.70 35.33 14.45
CA ALA A 490 -40.08 36.67 14.59
C ALA A 490 -39.13 36.87 15.81
N PHE A 491 -37.81 37.04 15.53
CA PHE A 491 -36.77 37.94 16.14
C PHE A 491 -36.44 37.84 17.67
N ASP A 492 -35.23 38.12 18.19
CA ASP A 492 -33.97 38.72 17.65
C ASP A 492 -32.68 38.19 18.37
N GLN A 493 -31.52 38.71 17.98
CA GLN A 493 -30.13 38.40 18.38
C GLN A 493 -29.73 38.84 19.81
N ALA A 494 -28.69 38.20 20.40
CA ALA A 494 -27.31 38.76 20.47
C ALA A 494 -26.44 38.29 21.67
N ALA A 495 -25.12 38.21 21.40
CA ALA A 495 -23.99 38.59 22.28
C ALA A 495 -23.24 37.57 23.18
N ASN A 496 -21.92 37.49 22.90
CA ASN A 496 -20.75 37.40 23.81
C ASN A 496 -20.27 36.06 24.39
N GLY A 497 -18.96 35.77 24.17
CA GLY A 497 -18.19 34.86 25.03
C GLY A 497 -16.90 34.26 24.42
N ASN A 498 -15.82 35.04 24.28
CA ASN A 498 -14.49 34.51 23.92
C ASN A 498 -13.79 33.81 25.10
N LEU A 499 -12.87 32.89 24.83
CA LEU A 499 -11.70 32.63 25.70
C LEU A 499 -10.46 32.26 24.88
N TRP A 500 -9.68 33.29 24.50
CA TRP A 500 -8.25 33.17 24.19
C TRP A 500 -7.46 33.52 25.45
N SER A 501 -6.38 32.80 25.74
CA SER A 501 -5.42 33.16 26.81
C SER A 501 -4.07 33.55 26.20
N ALA A 502 -3.64 34.78 26.45
CA ALA A 502 -2.37 35.35 25.99
C ALA A 502 -1.52 35.82 27.18
N LEU A 503 -0.19 35.84 27.01
CA LEU A 503 0.85 36.65 27.67
C LEU A 503 2.15 36.38 26.88
N GLY A 504 3.05 37.27 26.47
CA GLY A 504 3.22 38.75 26.42
C GLY A 504 4.56 39.00 25.66
N SER A 505 5.04 40.18 25.24
CA SER A 505 4.62 41.59 25.44
C SER A 505 5.44 42.55 24.53
N ALA A 506 4.79 43.55 23.90
CA ALA A 506 5.30 44.87 23.45
C ALA A 506 6.45 44.94 22.37
N THR A 507 6.64 46.00 21.55
CA THR A 507 6.16 47.41 21.59
C THR A 507 6.01 48.08 20.19
N VAL A 508 4.82 48.65 19.93
CA VAL A 508 4.41 49.91 19.24
C VAL A 508 5.41 50.74 18.38
N ASP A 509 4.99 51.22 17.19
CA ASP A 509 4.83 52.68 16.91
C ASP A 509 3.82 53.06 15.77
N PHE A 510 3.36 54.32 15.78
CA PHE A 510 2.21 54.93 15.07
C PHE A 510 2.58 55.88 13.90
N GLY A 511 1.59 56.24 13.05
CA GLY A 511 1.69 57.37 12.09
C GLY A 511 0.75 57.31 10.87
N THR A 512 -0.57 57.40 10.99
CA THR A 512 -1.42 58.64 10.91
C THR A 512 -1.85 59.14 9.50
N ILE A 513 -3.18 59.08 9.23
CA ILE A 513 -4.06 60.12 8.63
C ILE A 513 -3.79 60.48 7.14
N PHE A 514 -4.71 60.42 6.15
CA PHE A 514 -6.10 60.94 6.04
C PHE A 514 -7.03 60.05 5.18
N ALA A 515 -8.35 60.14 5.44
CA ALA A 515 -9.46 59.91 4.48
C ALA A 515 -10.11 61.28 4.12
N PRO A 516 -11.13 61.43 3.24
CA PRO A 516 -11.90 60.48 2.40
C PRO A 516 -11.75 60.84 0.86
N THR A 517 -12.47 60.33 -0.16
CA THR A 517 -13.94 60.29 -0.38
C THR A 517 -14.31 59.60 -1.72
N ARG A 518 -15.47 58.90 -1.73
CA ARG A 518 -16.35 58.50 -2.86
C ARG A 518 -15.83 58.35 -4.32
N LEU A 519 -16.01 57.13 -4.82
CA LEU A 519 -16.89 56.78 -5.96
C LEU A 519 -16.87 57.67 -7.23
N LEU A 520 -16.06 57.29 -8.22
CA LEU A 520 -16.36 57.15 -9.67
C LEU A 520 -15.05 57.08 -10.46
N GLY A 521 -14.88 56.05 -11.31
CA GLY A 521 -13.70 55.95 -12.17
C GLY A 521 -13.45 54.55 -12.70
N MET A 522 -14.09 54.19 -13.82
CA MET A 522 -13.64 53.06 -14.64
C MET A 522 -12.31 53.44 -15.30
N GLY A 523 -11.19 53.19 -14.61
CA GLY A 523 -9.84 53.38 -15.11
C GLY A 523 -9.53 52.40 -16.24
N ARG A 524 -9.73 52.85 -17.47
CA ARG A 524 -9.45 52.09 -18.71
C ARG A 524 -7.94 51.84 -18.83
N VAL A 525 -7.46 50.69 -18.35
CA VAL A 525 -6.05 50.28 -18.52
C VAL A 525 -5.74 50.17 -20.02
N GLY A 526 -4.70 50.88 -20.45
CA GLY A 526 -4.25 50.88 -21.84
C GLY A 526 -3.80 49.49 -22.29
N ARG A 527 -4.09 49.16 -23.56
CA ARG A 527 -3.57 47.94 -24.20
C ARG A 527 -2.05 48.02 -24.32
N THR A 528 -1.35 47.16 -23.58
CA THR A 528 -0.13 46.51 -24.07
C THR A 528 -0.35 45.01 -23.93
N ALA A 529 -0.39 44.30 -25.05
CA ALA A 529 -0.66 42.86 -25.06
C ALA A 529 0.62 42.07 -24.80
N THR A 530 1.04 42.01 -23.54
CA THR A 530 1.92 40.95 -23.03
C THR A 530 1.05 39.91 -22.34
N SER A 531 1.25 38.62 -22.65
CA SER A 531 0.50 37.53 -22.04
C SER A 531 0.94 37.35 -20.58
N THR A 532 0.31 38.08 -19.66
CA THR A 532 0.53 37.98 -18.22
C THR A 532 0.15 36.59 -17.74
N GLN A 533 1.16 35.81 -17.35
CA GLN A 533 0.97 34.43 -16.91
C GLN A 533 0.17 34.41 -15.60
N SER A 534 -0.89 33.59 -15.54
CA SER A 534 -1.65 33.40 -14.30
C SER A 534 -0.87 32.52 -13.33
N VAL A 535 -0.75 32.97 -12.09
CA VAL A 535 -0.01 32.33 -11.01
C VAL A 535 -0.94 32.08 -9.84
N PHE A 536 -1.02 30.83 -9.40
CA PHE A 536 -1.82 30.37 -8.27
C PHE A 536 -0.92 29.87 -7.15
N TRP A 537 -1.51 29.63 -5.98
CA TRP A 537 -0.80 29.10 -4.84
C TRP A 537 -1.74 28.28 -3.95
N SER A 538 -1.19 27.27 -3.27
CA SER A 538 -1.95 26.40 -2.36
C SER A 538 -1.06 25.86 -1.23
N GLY A 539 -1.66 25.57 -0.08
CA GLY A 539 -0.96 25.18 1.14
C GLY A 539 -0.30 26.35 1.90
N ARG A 540 0.29 26.05 3.05
CA ARG A 540 0.85 27.07 3.96
C ARG A 540 2.16 27.65 3.40
N GLY A 541 2.31 28.99 3.48
CA GLY A 541 3.55 29.70 3.14
C GLY A 541 3.75 30.02 1.64
N THR A 542 2.92 29.49 0.75
CA THR A 542 3.14 29.59 -0.70
C THR A 542 2.71 30.92 -1.33
N GLN A 543 1.75 31.64 -0.74
CA GLN A 543 1.27 32.94 -1.23
C GLN A 543 2.41 33.95 -1.44
N GLY A 544 3.29 34.13 -0.45
CA GLY A 544 4.37 35.12 -0.53
C GLY A 544 5.37 34.82 -1.65
N VAL A 545 5.63 33.53 -1.90
CA VAL A 545 6.50 33.05 -2.99
C VAL A 545 5.84 33.29 -4.34
N ALA A 546 4.56 32.92 -4.50
CA ALA A 546 3.79 33.16 -5.72
C ALA A 546 3.66 34.65 -6.07
N GLU A 547 3.39 35.50 -5.09
CA GLU A 547 3.36 36.96 -5.28
C GLU A 547 4.74 37.52 -5.67
N SER A 548 5.82 37.02 -5.05
CA SER A 548 7.18 37.44 -5.41
C SER A 548 7.55 37.02 -6.83
N TRP A 549 7.26 35.77 -7.18
CA TRP A 549 7.51 35.22 -8.51
C TRP A 549 6.69 35.93 -9.59
N ALA A 550 5.40 36.20 -9.33
CA ALA A 550 4.54 36.93 -10.26
C ALA A 550 5.08 38.35 -10.52
N ARG A 551 5.51 39.08 -9.47
CA ARG A 551 6.17 40.39 -9.61
C ARG A 551 7.46 40.31 -10.42
N ALA A 552 8.29 39.29 -10.21
CA ALA A 552 9.58 39.14 -10.87
C ALA A 552 9.47 38.72 -12.36
N ASN A 553 8.46 37.91 -12.72
CA ASN A 553 8.34 37.30 -14.05
C ASN A 553 7.21 37.92 -14.92
N GLY A 554 6.59 39.02 -14.48
CA GLY A 554 5.49 39.65 -15.22
C GLY A 554 4.22 38.81 -15.25
N GLY A 555 3.99 38.00 -14.21
CA GLY A 555 2.76 37.26 -13.98
C GLY A 555 1.72 38.04 -13.18
N GLN A 556 0.53 37.48 -13.03
CA GLN A 556 -0.52 37.97 -12.14
C GLN A 556 -0.93 36.88 -11.16
N THR A 557 -1.24 37.24 -9.92
CA THR A 557 -1.79 36.34 -8.91
C THR A 557 -2.87 37.06 -8.10
N LEU A 558 -3.83 36.31 -7.53
CA LEU A 558 -4.76 36.86 -6.55
C LEU A 558 -4.05 36.96 -5.19
N SER A 559 -3.77 38.19 -4.75
CA SER A 559 -3.29 38.44 -3.40
C SER A 559 -4.46 38.52 -2.43
N MET A 560 -4.49 37.63 -1.44
CA MET A 560 -5.48 37.72 -0.35
C MET A 560 -5.24 38.91 0.59
N SER A 561 -4.08 39.58 0.51
CA SER A 561 -3.84 40.82 1.27
C SER A 561 -4.81 41.95 0.89
N GLN A 562 -5.26 41.99 -0.38
CA GLN A 562 -6.25 42.94 -0.88
C GLN A 562 -7.67 42.69 -0.33
N TYR A 563 -7.92 41.50 0.22
CA TYR A 563 -9.20 41.13 0.85
C TYR A 563 -9.12 41.08 2.39
N ALA A 564 -7.90 41.12 2.96
CA ALA A 564 -7.66 41.06 4.40
C ALA A 564 -7.59 42.45 5.08
N VAL A 565 -7.33 43.53 4.33
CA VAL A 565 -7.19 44.89 4.88
C VAL A 565 -8.43 45.74 4.55
N GLY A 566 -9.48 45.54 5.35
CA GLY A 566 -10.71 46.35 5.32
C GLY A 566 -11.92 45.60 4.77
N ALA A 567 -12.86 45.29 5.67
CA ALA A 567 -14.26 44.87 5.49
C ALA A 567 -14.76 44.34 4.12
N THR A 568 -15.48 43.19 4.18
CA THR A 568 -16.33 42.59 3.12
C THR A 568 -15.70 41.65 2.08
N ALA A 569 -14.81 40.75 2.51
CA ALA A 569 -14.52 39.50 1.80
C ALA A 569 -15.26 38.32 2.46
N THR A 570 -16.46 37.96 1.98
CA THR A 570 -17.10 36.70 2.40
C THR A 570 -16.39 35.50 1.74
N PRO A 571 -16.42 34.29 2.34
CA PRO A 571 -15.85 33.09 1.72
C PRO A 571 -16.36 32.87 0.28
N GLN A 572 -17.64 33.17 0.03
CA GLN A 572 -18.27 33.10 -1.29
C GLN A 572 -17.72 34.14 -2.27
N ALA A 573 -17.39 35.36 -1.81
CA ALA A 573 -16.78 36.39 -2.65
C ALA A 573 -15.35 36.01 -3.05
N VAL A 574 -14.57 35.45 -2.12
CA VAL A 574 -13.22 34.94 -2.39
C VAL A 574 -13.27 33.77 -3.39
N GLN A 575 -14.16 32.80 -3.16
CA GLN A 575 -14.37 31.68 -4.08
C GLN A 575 -14.79 32.15 -5.48
N SER A 576 -15.68 33.15 -5.57
CA SER A 576 -16.12 33.74 -6.85
C SER A 576 -14.98 34.45 -7.59
N ALA A 577 -14.11 35.17 -6.86
CA ALA A 577 -12.93 35.83 -7.43
C ALA A 577 -11.91 34.81 -7.96
N SER A 578 -11.60 33.77 -7.18
CA SER A 578 -10.76 32.63 -7.59
C SER A 578 -11.29 31.91 -8.83
N LEU A 579 -12.61 31.66 -8.88
CA LEU A 579 -13.26 31.06 -10.04
C LEU A 579 -13.12 31.94 -11.30
N ALA A 580 -13.41 33.24 -11.18
CA ALA A 580 -13.29 34.18 -12.29
C ALA A 580 -11.83 34.30 -12.79
N PHE A 581 -10.86 34.27 -11.88
CA PHE A 581 -9.44 34.31 -12.22
C PHE A 581 -9.00 33.04 -12.96
N ALA A 582 -9.38 31.85 -12.49
CA ALA A 582 -9.14 30.58 -13.18
C ALA A 582 -9.80 30.49 -14.58
N GLN A 583 -11.00 31.06 -14.73
CA GLN A 583 -11.67 31.18 -16.03
C GLN A 583 -11.02 32.22 -16.97
N SER A 584 -10.31 33.21 -16.42
CA SER A 584 -9.58 34.22 -17.22
C SER A 584 -8.20 33.75 -17.71
N ALA A 585 -7.64 32.71 -17.06
CA ALA A 585 -6.30 32.20 -17.33
C ALA A 585 -6.10 31.70 -18.76
N ARG A 586 -4.87 31.80 -19.27
CA ARG A 586 -4.49 31.39 -20.63
C ARG A 586 -3.05 30.86 -20.67
N GLY A 587 -2.77 29.96 -21.61
CA GLY A 587 -1.45 29.35 -21.78
C GLY A 587 -1.08 28.39 -20.65
N ASN A 588 0.21 28.30 -20.35
CA ASN A 588 0.69 27.53 -19.20
C ASN A 588 0.51 28.33 -17.90
N VAL A 589 -0.03 27.70 -16.87
CA VAL A 589 -0.35 28.33 -15.58
C VAL A 589 0.64 27.86 -14.51
N THR A 590 1.22 28.76 -13.71
CA THR A 590 2.13 28.37 -12.61
C THR A 590 1.36 28.25 -11.29
N VAL A 591 1.70 27.25 -10.46
CA VAL A 591 1.04 26.96 -9.18
C VAL A 591 2.09 26.67 -8.12
N PHE A 592 2.20 27.52 -7.10
CA PHE A 592 3.08 27.27 -5.97
C PHE A 592 2.37 26.45 -4.90
N GLN A 593 2.75 25.18 -4.73
CA GLN A 593 2.06 24.24 -3.85
C GLN A 593 2.97 23.79 -2.70
N SER A 594 2.47 23.80 -1.47
CA SER A 594 3.26 23.28 -0.34
C SER A 594 3.39 21.76 -0.43
N ALA A 595 4.59 21.24 -0.17
CA ALA A 595 4.81 19.81 0.06
C ALA A 595 4.10 19.31 1.35
N SER A 596 3.69 20.23 2.23
CA SER A 596 2.86 19.94 3.40
C SER A 596 1.39 20.23 3.09
N PHE A 597 0.62 19.16 2.87
CA PHE A 597 -0.86 19.07 2.84
C PHE A 597 -1.62 20.25 2.19
N VAL A 598 -2.20 19.99 1.02
CA VAL A 598 -3.29 20.84 0.47
C VAL A 598 -4.63 20.27 0.93
N PRO A 599 -5.45 21.01 1.70
CA PRO A 599 -6.76 20.52 2.11
C PRO A 599 -7.66 20.18 0.92
N VAL A 600 -8.35 19.04 0.97
CA VAL A 600 -9.30 18.60 -0.08
C VAL A 600 -10.48 19.58 -0.24
N ASN A 601 -10.80 20.36 0.79
CA ASN A 601 -11.81 21.42 0.80
C ASN A 601 -11.23 22.82 0.51
N SER A 602 -9.96 22.93 0.10
CA SER A 602 -9.35 24.21 -0.28
C SER A 602 -9.99 24.81 -1.54
N ILE A 603 -9.87 26.13 -1.69
CA ILE A 603 -10.32 26.85 -2.90
C ILE A 603 -9.57 26.32 -4.14
N TRP A 604 -8.29 25.97 -3.99
CA TRP A 604 -7.51 25.31 -5.03
C TRP A 604 -8.17 24.02 -5.52
N ALA A 605 -8.44 23.07 -4.60
CA ALA A 605 -8.98 21.76 -4.93
C ALA A 605 -10.43 21.80 -5.44
N THR A 606 -11.27 22.63 -4.82
CA THR A 606 -12.73 22.66 -5.09
C THR A 606 -13.14 23.60 -6.21
N THR A 607 -12.32 24.61 -6.54
CA THR A 607 -12.73 25.74 -7.39
C THR A 607 -11.73 26.04 -8.50
N GLU A 608 -10.46 26.29 -8.16
CA GLU A 608 -9.47 26.78 -9.14
C GLU A 608 -8.98 25.66 -10.07
N TYR A 609 -8.58 24.51 -9.54
CA TYR A 609 -8.12 23.37 -10.35
C TYR A 609 -9.23 22.85 -11.30
N PRO A 610 -10.48 22.60 -10.85
CA PRO A 610 -11.57 22.23 -11.78
C PRO A 610 -11.84 23.28 -12.86
N ALA A 611 -11.77 24.58 -12.53
CA ALA A 611 -11.98 25.66 -13.49
C ALA A 611 -10.84 25.77 -14.52
N LEU A 612 -9.58 25.58 -14.12
CA LEU A 612 -8.43 25.52 -15.02
C LEU A 612 -8.54 24.31 -15.97
N MET A 613 -8.93 23.14 -15.45
CA MET A 613 -9.20 21.96 -16.27
C MET A 613 -10.44 22.11 -17.17
N GLY A 614 -11.41 22.96 -16.81
CA GLY A 614 -12.53 23.34 -17.67
C GLY A 614 -12.20 24.40 -18.75
N ASN A 615 -11.18 25.25 -18.54
CA ASN A 615 -10.90 26.41 -19.41
C ASN A 615 -10.11 26.03 -20.68
N PRO A 616 -10.68 26.14 -21.90
CA PRO A 616 -10.02 25.71 -23.14
C PRO A 616 -8.81 26.58 -23.55
N ASN A 617 -8.58 27.72 -22.89
CA ASN A 617 -7.43 28.59 -23.17
C ASN A 617 -6.17 28.20 -22.37
N VAL A 618 -6.30 27.32 -21.37
CA VAL A 618 -5.18 26.80 -20.57
C VAL A 618 -4.57 25.60 -21.30
N THR A 619 -3.25 25.61 -21.50
CA THR A 619 -2.52 24.57 -22.24
C THR A 619 -1.76 23.59 -21.33
N GLY A 620 -1.63 23.92 -20.05
CA GLY A 620 -0.95 23.12 -19.05
C GLY A 620 -0.85 23.85 -17.71
N ILE A 621 -0.39 23.13 -16.70
CA ILE A 621 -0.16 23.63 -15.34
C ILE A 621 1.25 23.21 -14.90
N THR A 622 2.11 24.20 -14.60
CA THR A 622 3.39 24.01 -13.92
C THR A 622 3.19 24.14 -12.40
N TYR A 623 3.45 23.08 -11.65
CA TYR A 623 3.46 23.09 -10.19
C TYR A 623 4.89 23.26 -9.66
N ASP A 624 5.14 24.32 -8.90
CA ASP A 624 6.36 24.49 -8.10
C ASP A 624 6.07 24.03 -6.67
N ILE A 625 6.56 22.84 -6.32
CA ILE A 625 6.36 22.21 -5.01
C ILE A 625 7.38 22.75 -4.03
N LEU A 626 6.91 23.44 -2.98
CA LEU A 626 7.74 24.15 -2.00
C LEU A 626 7.94 23.36 -0.70
N ASN A 627 9.14 23.42 -0.11
CA ASN A 627 9.38 22.96 1.25
C ASN A 627 8.75 23.89 2.30
N MET A 628 8.78 23.51 3.58
CA MET A 628 8.25 24.35 4.67
C MET A 628 9.00 25.69 4.86
N GLY A 629 10.18 25.84 4.24
CA GLY A 629 10.95 27.09 4.17
C GLY A 629 10.62 27.98 2.97
N GLY A 630 9.75 27.53 2.04
CA GLY A 630 9.36 28.27 0.83
C GLY A 630 10.27 28.08 -0.38
N GLU A 631 11.23 27.16 -0.34
CA GLU A 631 12.12 26.84 -1.47
C GLU A 631 11.51 25.76 -2.38
N THR A 632 11.64 25.91 -3.69
CA THR A 632 11.15 24.90 -4.66
C THR A 632 11.98 23.62 -4.58
N ILE A 633 11.34 22.52 -4.17
CA ILE A 633 11.90 21.16 -4.17
C ILE A 633 11.81 20.55 -5.58
N CYS A 634 10.71 20.81 -6.29
CA CYS A 634 10.42 20.19 -7.59
C CYS A 634 9.49 21.07 -8.42
N THR A 635 9.74 21.14 -9.74
CA THR A 635 8.86 21.78 -10.71
C THR A 635 8.26 20.70 -11.63
N ILE A 636 6.94 20.54 -11.62
CA ILE A 636 6.19 19.52 -12.37
C ILE A 636 5.40 20.22 -13.48
N PHE A 637 5.66 19.92 -14.75
CA PHE A 637 4.79 20.38 -15.85
C PHE A 637 3.75 19.31 -16.21
N CYS A 638 2.48 19.62 -15.93
CA CYS A 638 1.33 18.83 -16.33
C CYS A 638 0.69 19.47 -17.57
N PRO A 639 0.96 18.99 -18.80
CA PRO A 639 0.17 19.38 -19.96
C PRO A 639 -1.30 19.00 -19.74
N LYS A 640 -2.21 19.77 -20.34
CA LYS A 640 -3.66 19.57 -20.19
C LYS A 640 -4.21 18.45 -21.07
#